data_AF-A0A7L4QN99-F1
#
_entry.id   AF-A0A7L4QN99-F1
#
_cell.length_a   1.000
_cell.length_b   1.000
_cell.length_c   1.000
_cell.angle_alpha   90.00
_cell.angle_beta   90.00
_cell.angle_gamma   90.00
#
_symmetry.space_group_name_H-M   'P 1'
#
loop_
_entity.id
_entity.type
_entity.pdbx_description
1 polymer ?
#
loop_
_entity_poly.entity_id
_entity_poly.type
_entity_poly.pdbx_seq_one_letter_code
_entity_poly.pdbx_strand_id
1 'polypeptide(L)'
;MILLIIALPFAPMVGDVLVYEETEMAPNQLESEKAMEFIVDEFGDVMSGESTIIALTSENILDNQSKDVIYRIEKELFNASHDGRIGGKLTSESLYSRLTDYSSGVMTGMSRGISEGKVLVNLTAELLFGLPLTFQQIYWQSNGSAFIIWGMPDIHVQVWQSIRAVYPNWTTLQVDIAAYSQAVGVLQSHPIMQGMNSTMQVMAWSWFSLYISSWNQTSLNSTLADEPVLRAKLAVQDALPAFLEAIPAEFQEFFILIYYSFDLWSWDQYHILNQFCRSLIDGEINESYALEYFELFYQQWNGTDRAPDQEEFEAMVNIAVIDYAEMLGGDEGEMILAIFTGLGFSHWNDTLAQTEMVVGMVSLEAESQKWVVWEVEMLGDSPSFAQLYGLAERVVRNSTVELFPIYVPGALVSNMVNVPANDTTMMVLTYESSSVAADSVGVVRDIVHSISSEYQGLIPYVTGGDAINLDINEAFDKDLEKIDPVVIVLILVLIGMFFRSIVASSIPPLSIGIAIGVAMAVIYFIGSYLTSIHYSVLAIMITAMLGAGCDYCIFILSRYREERTNGLSKEESVRISVEWAGEAVTTSGMTVMIGFGVLALGRFALLQSMGLSLAIGILIALLVALTLLPSIICLLGDRLFWPSKLETGRRGKSIRKDIKEKIGYFGKSARFAVKHAKVIVLAALLISVPTTYLVLTLETSYDFIAGMPDTESKQGLEVLGDGFGQGRIDPTFMTVNFTIVVLDGDKFDMESLDIVEDISHDLDSLPHVKEVMSPTRPLGELINYRNLSEYSPLVATEYLSLMKHMVGKNRTAVLIQVILETEPFAKESIDLVTEIRSVGSNATISYPSVQQVLTTGSTAVMFDISEMVQEDFSQMQIAVIVGIYLVLLVVLGSVLIPFRLIITILLSISWTIAITMLVFIHIVGTPILWMMPMMLFVICMGLGMDYDILLTTRIREEVSKGKNDKEAIVEAVERTGKVITICGIIMAGAFATMMLSSTALLQQFGFALAFAILLDATIVRIYLVPAIMVLLEGYNWWAPGRLQRVRTEEKIKHKEWKKARKENK
;
A
#
# COMPACT_ATOMS: atom_id res chain seq x y z
N MET A 1 -44.60 0.68 18.64
CA MET A 1 -44.82 -0.78 18.78
C MET A 1 -44.77 -1.51 17.45
N ILE A 2 -45.56 -1.15 16.42
CA ILE A 2 -45.51 -1.83 15.11
C ILE A 2 -44.11 -1.74 14.48
N LEU A 3 -43.51 -0.54 14.43
CA LEU A 3 -42.12 -0.33 13.97
C LEU A 3 -41.09 -1.18 14.72
N LEU A 4 -41.36 -1.50 15.99
CA LEU A 4 -40.47 -2.26 16.88
C LEU A 4 -40.49 -3.76 16.52
N ILE A 5 -41.67 -4.31 16.24
CA ILE A 5 -41.83 -5.70 15.77
C ILE A 5 -41.19 -5.89 14.39
N ILE A 6 -41.29 -4.87 13.53
CA ILE A 6 -40.68 -4.88 12.20
C ILE A 6 -39.15 -4.79 12.29
N ALA A 7 -38.60 -4.02 13.23
CA ALA A 7 -37.16 -3.79 13.37
C ALA A 7 -36.38 -4.98 13.98
N LEU A 8 -37.01 -5.73 14.89
CA LEU A 8 -36.36 -6.80 15.65
C LEU A 8 -35.56 -7.84 14.84
N PRO A 9 -36.05 -8.34 13.68
CA PRO A 9 -35.29 -9.29 12.87
C PRO A 9 -34.08 -8.68 12.14
N PHE A 10 -34.05 -7.37 11.93
CA PHE A 10 -32.96 -6.70 11.18
C PHE A 10 -31.84 -6.17 12.07
N ALA A 11 -32.10 -5.94 13.36
CA ALA A 11 -31.09 -5.43 14.27
C ALA A 11 -29.81 -6.30 14.37
N PRO A 12 -29.89 -7.65 14.37
CA PRO A 12 -28.69 -8.50 14.36
C PRO A 12 -27.91 -8.45 13.04
N MET A 13 -28.54 -8.03 11.94
CA MET A 13 -27.94 -8.00 10.60
C MET A 13 -27.13 -6.71 10.34
N VAL A 14 -27.08 -5.79 11.30
CA VAL A 14 -26.34 -4.53 11.13
C VAL A 14 -24.85 -4.76 10.91
N GLY A 15 -24.28 -5.82 11.49
CA GLY A 15 -22.88 -6.19 11.27
C GLY A 15 -22.54 -6.39 9.79
N ASP A 16 -23.50 -6.83 8.98
CA ASP A 16 -23.31 -7.15 7.56
C ASP A 16 -23.13 -5.91 6.66
N VAL A 17 -23.35 -4.70 7.19
CA VAL A 17 -23.29 -3.44 6.41
C VAL A 17 -22.24 -2.45 6.96
N LEU A 18 -21.42 -2.88 7.92
CA LEU A 18 -20.37 -2.05 8.49
C LEU A 18 -19.12 -2.09 7.62
N VAL A 19 -18.58 -0.92 7.32
CA VAL A 19 -17.35 -0.74 6.56
C VAL A 19 -16.25 -0.19 7.47
N TYR A 20 -15.02 -0.64 7.26
CA TYR A 20 -13.87 -0.33 8.11
C TYR A 20 -12.81 0.49 7.37
N GLU A 21 -12.77 0.38 6.05
CA GLU A 21 -11.76 1.07 5.25
C GLU A 21 -12.12 2.54 5.02
N GLU A 22 -11.19 3.42 5.37
CA GLU A 22 -11.38 4.87 5.24
C GLU A 22 -11.24 5.35 3.78
N THR A 23 -10.43 4.64 2.99
CA THR A 23 -10.24 4.83 1.55
C THR A 23 -11.52 4.55 0.77
N GLU A 24 -12.23 3.46 1.09
CA GLU A 24 -13.56 3.17 0.51
C GLU A 24 -14.63 4.23 0.86
N MET A 25 -14.35 5.04 1.90
CA MET A 25 -15.22 6.12 2.37
C MET A 25 -14.78 7.50 1.91
N ALA A 26 -13.68 7.59 1.16
CA ALA A 26 -13.25 8.80 0.54
C ALA A 26 -14.11 9.08 -0.73
N PRO A 27 -14.35 10.35 -1.10
CA PRO A 27 -15.13 10.66 -2.28
C PRO A 27 -14.33 10.44 -3.57
N ASN A 28 -14.95 9.76 -4.55
CA ASN A 28 -14.48 9.52 -5.92
C ASN A 28 -14.04 10.77 -6.73
N GLN A 29 -14.12 11.96 -6.15
CA GLN A 29 -13.71 13.21 -6.76
C GLN A 29 -12.30 13.66 -6.35
N LEU A 30 -11.69 13.02 -5.35
CA LEU A 30 -10.33 13.34 -4.90
C LEU A 30 -9.30 13.09 -6.01
N GLU A 31 -8.22 13.86 -5.98
CA GLU A 31 -7.14 13.72 -6.96
C GLU A 31 -6.44 12.37 -6.78
N SER A 32 -6.11 12.01 -5.54
CA SER A 32 -5.49 10.73 -5.18
C SER A 32 -6.31 9.51 -5.61
N GLU A 33 -7.65 9.57 -5.51
CA GLU A 33 -8.51 8.49 -6.01
C GLU A 33 -8.54 8.42 -7.53
N LYS A 34 -8.65 9.55 -8.25
CA LYS A 34 -8.57 9.56 -9.71
C LYS A 34 -7.22 9.04 -10.21
N ALA A 35 -6.16 9.39 -9.50
CA ALA A 35 -4.81 8.93 -9.75
C ALA A 35 -4.70 7.41 -9.53
N MET A 36 -5.31 6.87 -8.46
CA MET A 36 -5.37 5.44 -8.21
C MET A 36 -6.15 4.71 -9.32
N GLU A 37 -7.34 5.19 -9.68
CA GLU A 37 -8.15 4.63 -10.77
C GLU A 37 -7.37 4.62 -12.10
N PHE A 38 -6.67 5.71 -12.39
CA PHE A 38 -5.79 5.82 -13.55
C PHE A 38 -4.61 4.83 -13.51
N ILE A 39 -3.98 4.64 -12.33
CA ILE A 39 -2.90 3.67 -12.17
C ILE A 39 -3.40 2.25 -12.41
N VAL A 40 -4.54 1.87 -11.82
CA VAL A 40 -5.12 0.54 -11.98
C VAL A 40 -5.47 0.26 -13.45
N ASP A 41 -6.03 1.23 -14.17
CA ASP A 41 -6.35 1.08 -15.59
C ASP A 41 -5.08 0.92 -16.46
N GLU A 42 -4.11 1.83 -16.30
CA GLU A 42 -2.90 1.89 -17.13
C GLU A 42 -1.85 0.84 -16.78
N PHE A 43 -1.66 0.51 -15.50
CA PHE A 43 -0.57 -0.34 -15.01
C PHE A 43 -1.07 -1.70 -14.46
N GLY A 44 -2.38 -1.89 -14.29
CA GLY A 44 -2.99 -3.14 -13.80
C GLY A 44 -2.92 -3.34 -12.29
N ASP A 45 -3.27 -4.55 -11.81
CA ASP A 45 -3.25 -4.95 -10.38
C ASP A 45 -1.83 -5.07 -9.77
N VAL A 46 -0.81 -4.53 -10.44
CA VAL A 46 0.56 -4.44 -9.89
C VAL A 46 0.58 -3.61 -8.58
N MET A 47 -0.52 -2.92 -8.28
CA MET A 47 -0.59 -1.81 -7.34
C MET A 47 -1.82 -1.85 -6.43
N SER A 48 -2.65 -2.90 -6.44
CA SER A 48 -3.79 -2.97 -5.53
C SER A 48 -3.28 -3.22 -4.11
N GLY A 49 -3.44 -2.22 -3.24
CA GLY A 49 -3.09 -2.27 -1.81
C GLY A 49 -3.87 -3.30 -0.98
N GLU A 50 -4.63 -4.18 -1.62
CA GLU A 50 -5.42 -5.27 -1.04
C GLU A 50 -4.62 -6.59 -1.12
N SER A 51 -3.42 -6.59 -0.53
CA SER A 51 -2.64 -7.82 -0.39
C SER A 51 -2.47 -8.17 1.07
N THR A 52 -2.65 -9.45 1.38
CA THR A 52 -2.26 -9.99 2.67
C THR A 52 -0.75 -10.19 2.64
N ILE A 53 -0.03 -9.58 3.58
CA ILE A 53 1.43 -9.67 3.66
C ILE A 53 1.80 -10.56 4.84
N ILE A 54 2.66 -11.54 4.61
CA ILE A 54 3.28 -12.32 5.67
C ILE A 54 4.68 -11.76 5.89
N ALA A 55 4.91 -11.13 7.02
CA ALA A 55 6.23 -10.71 7.48
C ALA A 55 6.83 -11.83 8.34
N LEU A 56 8.05 -12.24 8.04
CA LEU A 56 8.77 -13.24 8.83
C LEU A 56 10.07 -12.64 9.33
N THR A 57 10.33 -12.83 10.62
CA THR A 57 11.56 -12.36 11.28
C THR A 57 12.36 -13.52 11.85
N SER A 58 13.68 -13.44 11.74
CA SER A 58 14.65 -14.44 12.21
C SER A 58 16.00 -13.76 12.50
N GLU A 59 16.93 -14.43 13.17
CA GLU A 59 18.32 -13.94 13.27
C GLU A 59 19.00 -13.87 11.90
N ASN A 60 18.61 -14.76 10.99
CA ASN A 60 19.01 -14.72 9.58
C ASN A 60 17.95 -15.42 8.73
N ILE A 61 17.25 -14.66 7.89
CA ILE A 61 16.15 -15.14 7.05
C ILE A 61 16.62 -15.85 5.77
N LEU A 62 17.91 -15.73 5.45
CA LEU A 62 18.55 -16.37 4.29
C LEU A 62 19.10 -17.76 4.62
N ASP A 63 18.93 -18.24 5.85
CA ASP A 63 19.38 -19.56 6.27
C ASP A 63 18.48 -20.70 5.73
N ASN A 64 19.00 -21.92 5.73
CA ASN A 64 18.25 -23.07 5.19
C ASN A 64 17.00 -23.40 6.01
N GLN A 65 17.01 -23.11 7.33
CA GLN A 65 15.84 -23.36 8.18
C GLN A 65 14.69 -22.44 7.78
N SER A 66 14.91 -21.13 7.66
CA SER A 66 13.91 -20.14 7.24
C SER A 66 13.41 -20.41 5.83
N LYS A 67 14.31 -20.80 4.92
CA LYS A 67 13.95 -21.23 3.55
C LYS A 67 12.95 -22.39 3.55
N ASP A 68 13.23 -23.44 4.32
CA ASP A 68 12.33 -24.61 4.42
C ASP A 68 10.96 -24.24 5.00
N VAL A 69 10.92 -23.30 5.96
CA VAL A 69 9.65 -22.76 6.50
C VAL A 69 8.87 -22.03 5.43
N ILE A 70 9.50 -21.10 4.71
CA ILE A 70 8.87 -20.26 3.68
C ILE A 70 8.25 -21.14 2.59
N TYR A 71 8.99 -22.13 2.07
CA TYR A 71 8.45 -23.07 1.08
C TYR A 71 7.29 -23.91 1.61
N ARG A 72 7.35 -24.33 2.89
CA ARG A 72 6.28 -25.11 3.50
C ARG A 72 5.01 -24.27 3.67
N ILE A 73 5.14 -22.99 4.02
CA ILE A 73 4.04 -22.02 4.07
C ILE A 73 3.42 -21.87 2.68
N GLU A 74 4.19 -21.56 1.65
CA GLU A 74 3.68 -21.41 0.27
C GLU A 74 2.92 -22.65 -0.20
N LYS A 75 3.49 -23.83 0.05
CA LYS A 75 2.88 -25.10 -0.35
C LYS A 75 1.55 -25.35 0.37
N GLU A 76 1.48 -25.12 1.67
CA GLU A 76 0.23 -25.33 2.43
C GLU A 76 -0.84 -24.29 2.08
N LEU A 77 -0.45 -23.05 1.79
CA LEU A 77 -1.35 -22.02 1.29
C LEU A 77 -1.92 -22.38 -0.09
N PHE A 78 -1.06 -22.85 -1.00
CA PHE A 78 -1.49 -23.32 -2.32
C PHE A 78 -2.43 -24.53 -2.23
N ASN A 79 -2.13 -25.49 -1.36
CA ASN A 79 -3.01 -26.63 -1.09
C ASN A 79 -4.34 -26.18 -0.48
N ALA A 80 -4.33 -25.23 0.46
CA ALA A 80 -5.53 -24.70 1.08
C ALA A 80 -6.45 -23.99 0.08
N SER A 81 -5.89 -23.27 -0.90
CA SER A 81 -6.64 -22.72 -2.03
C SER A 81 -7.23 -23.81 -2.93
N HIS A 82 -6.47 -24.87 -3.25
CA HIS A 82 -6.97 -25.99 -4.06
C HIS A 82 -8.06 -26.83 -3.37
N ASP A 83 -7.93 -27.04 -2.06
CA ASP A 83 -8.89 -27.81 -1.26
C ASP A 83 -10.16 -26.99 -0.91
N GLY A 84 -10.20 -25.71 -1.30
CA GLY A 84 -11.32 -24.80 -1.03
C GLY A 84 -11.40 -24.29 0.41
N ARG A 85 -10.32 -24.40 1.19
CA ARG A 85 -10.20 -23.77 2.53
C ARG A 85 -9.95 -22.26 2.42
N ILE A 86 -9.23 -21.85 1.38
CA ILE A 86 -9.09 -20.45 0.94
C ILE A 86 -9.97 -20.32 -0.30
N GLY A 87 -10.84 -19.31 -0.34
CA GLY A 87 -11.71 -19.07 -1.50
C GLY A 87 -10.88 -18.71 -2.73
N GLY A 88 -11.36 -19.02 -3.93
CA GLY A 88 -10.73 -18.58 -5.18
C GLY A 88 -9.28 -19.06 -5.40
N LYS A 89 -8.66 -18.54 -6.47
CA LYS A 89 -7.26 -18.81 -6.77
C LYS A 89 -6.36 -17.85 -5.99
N LEU A 90 -5.43 -18.40 -5.21
CA LEU A 90 -4.39 -17.66 -4.49
C LEU A 90 -3.07 -17.71 -5.29
N THR A 91 -2.38 -16.58 -5.39
CA THR A 91 -0.97 -16.52 -5.77
C THR A 91 -0.15 -15.94 -4.63
N SER A 92 0.98 -16.59 -4.32
CA SER A 92 1.93 -16.12 -3.32
C SER A 92 3.25 -15.74 -3.99
N GLU A 93 3.81 -14.62 -3.58
CA GLU A 93 5.11 -14.15 -4.03
C GLU A 93 6.05 -14.00 -2.84
N SER A 94 7.16 -14.71 -2.85
CA SER A 94 8.23 -14.62 -1.85
C SER A 94 9.59 -14.41 -2.52
N LEU A 95 10.64 -14.21 -1.71
CA LEU A 95 12.02 -14.22 -2.21
C LEU A 95 12.30 -15.44 -3.10
N TYR A 96 11.94 -16.64 -2.63
CA TYR A 96 12.33 -17.88 -3.31
C TYR A 96 11.48 -18.16 -4.55
N SER A 97 10.21 -17.73 -4.58
CA SER A 97 9.41 -17.79 -5.81
C SER A 97 9.99 -16.82 -6.87
N ARG A 98 10.35 -15.58 -6.49
CA ARG A 98 11.01 -14.62 -7.40
C ARG A 98 12.35 -15.13 -7.92
N LEU A 99 13.17 -15.73 -7.05
CA LEU A 99 14.43 -16.35 -7.46
C LEU A 99 14.21 -17.51 -8.43
N THR A 100 13.13 -18.28 -8.24
CA THR A 100 12.78 -19.40 -9.14
C THR A 100 12.35 -18.87 -10.51
N ASP A 101 11.50 -17.86 -10.55
CA ASP A 101 11.05 -17.23 -11.80
C ASP A 101 12.23 -16.60 -12.56
N TYR A 102 13.09 -15.86 -11.85
CA TYR A 102 14.32 -15.31 -12.40
C TYR A 102 15.24 -16.40 -12.97
N SER A 103 15.52 -17.44 -12.18
CA SER A 103 16.36 -18.57 -12.59
C SER A 103 15.77 -19.32 -13.79
N SER A 104 14.45 -19.49 -13.85
CA SER A 104 13.77 -20.11 -14.98
C SER A 104 13.93 -19.27 -16.26
N GLY A 105 13.81 -17.95 -16.16
CA GLY A 105 14.08 -17.03 -17.27
C GLY A 105 15.52 -17.14 -17.78
N VAL A 106 16.49 -17.16 -16.86
CA VAL A 106 17.92 -17.36 -17.19
C VAL A 106 18.16 -18.70 -17.87
N MET A 107 17.62 -19.80 -17.34
CA MET A 107 17.74 -21.14 -17.94
C MET A 107 17.05 -21.25 -19.30
N THR A 108 15.95 -20.53 -19.51
CA THR A 108 15.28 -20.44 -20.82
C THR A 108 16.17 -19.75 -21.83
N GLY A 109 16.81 -18.65 -21.44
CA GLY A 109 17.86 -18.01 -22.25
C GLY A 109 19.04 -18.95 -22.53
N MET A 110 19.42 -19.77 -21.54
CA MET A 110 20.46 -20.77 -21.66
C MET A 110 20.15 -21.85 -22.69
N SER A 111 19.01 -22.51 -22.55
CA SER A 111 18.56 -23.54 -23.49
C SER A 111 18.46 -23.00 -24.92
N ARG A 112 17.94 -21.78 -25.09
CA ARG A 112 17.85 -21.14 -26.42
C ARG A 112 19.22 -20.81 -27.01
N GLY A 113 20.15 -20.35 -26.18
CA GLY A 113 21.53 -20.08 -26.58
C GLY A 113 22.22 -21.36 -27.07
N ILE A 114 22.05 -22.47 -26.36
CA ILE A 114 22.68 -23.74 -26.72
C ILE A 114 22.06 -24.33 -28.00
N SER A 115 20.73 -24.30 -28.14
CA SER A 115 20.05 -24.90 -29.31
C SER A 115 20.20 -24.12 -30.62
N GLU A 116 20.35 -22.79 -30.58
CA GLU A 116 20.40 -21.96 -31.79
C GLU A 116 21.83 -21.73 -32.34
N GLY A 117 22.90 -22.13 -31.61
CA GLY A 117 24.30 -22.08 -32.07
C GLY A 117 24.81 -20.71 -32.56
N LYS A 118 24.07 -19.62 -32.34
CA LYS A 118 24.35 -18.27 -32.85
C LYS A 118 23.87 -17.21 -31.88
N VAL A 119 24.71 -16.19 -31.67
CA VAL A 119 24.44 -14.82 -31.17
C VAL A 119 23.80 -14.69 -29.78
N LEU A 120 22.86 -15.55 -29.37
CA LEU A 120 22.26 -15.57 -28.04
C LEU A 120 23.15 -16.19 -26.96
N VAL A 121 24.09 -17.06 -27.32
CA VAL A 121 25.14 -17.57 -26.39
C VAL A 121 25.87 -16.42 -25.69
N ASN A 122 26.01 -15.27 -26.37
CA ASN A 122 26.68 -14.10 -25.86
C ASN A 122 25.89 -13.41 -24.72
N LEU A 123 24.58 -13.28 -24.88
CA LEU A 123 23.71 -12.68 -23.87
C LEU A 123 23.60 -13.62 -22.66
N THR A 124 23.45 -14.91 -22.93
CA THR A 124 23.34 -15.98 -21.93
C THR A 124 24.61 -16.13 -21.08
N ALA A 125 25.80 -16.08 -21.68
CA ALA A 125 27.07 -16.16 -20.96
C ALA A 125 27.35 -14.90 -20.11
N GLU A 126 26.94 -13.72 -20.58
CA GLU A 126 26.96 -12.49 -19.78
C GLU A 126 25.96 -12.53 -18.61
N LEU A 127 24.75 -13.07 -18.84
CA LEU A 127 23.69 -13.27 -17.84
C LEU A 127 24.09 -14.24 -16.71
N LEU A 128 24.91 -15.24 -17.02
CA LEU A 128 25.28 -16.32 -16.08
C LEU A 128 26.66 -16.12 -15.42
N PHE A 129 27.64 -15.54 -16.13
CA PHE A 129 29.06 -15.55 -15.72
C PHE A 129 29.76 -14.18 -15.77
N GLY A 130 29.13 -13.12 -16.29
CA GLY A 130 29.74 -11.79 -16.34
C GLY A 130 30.94 -11.62 -17.30
N LEU A 131 30.97 -12.35 -18.42
CA LEU A 131 32.10 -12.34 -19.38
C LEU A 131 32.15 -11.11 -20.32
N PRO A 132 33.34 -10.59 -20.71
CA PRO A 132 33.49 -9.36 -21.50
C PRO A 132 33.30 -9.45 -23.04
N LEU A 133 33.00 -8.28 -23.65
CA LEU A 133 32.76 -7.96 -25.08
C LEU A 133 33.81 -8.51 -26.10
N THR A 134 34.97 -8.96 -25.61
CA THR A 134 36.09 -9.50 -26.40
C THR A 134 35.71 -10.76 -27.20
N PHE A 135 34.83 -11.60 -26.66
CA PHE A 135 34.39 -12.85 -27.33
C PHE A 135 33.67 -12.60 -28.66
N GLN A 136 32.94 -11.48 -28.75
CA GLN A 136 32.15 -11.12 -29.90
C GLN A 136 33.02 -10.69 -31.11
N GLN A 137 34.17 -10.07 -30.86
CA GLN A 137 35.07 -9.57 -31.94
C GLN A 137 35.87 -10.69 -32.60
N ILE A 138 36.22 -11.74 -31.83
CA ILE A 138 37.09 -12.85 -32.25
C ILE A 138 36.32 -13.84 -33.14
N TYR A 139 35.05 -14.11 -32.82
CA TYR A 139 34.15 -14.95 -33.64
C TYR A 139 34.01 -14.45 -35.09
N TRP A 140 33.95 -13.12 -35.29
CA TRP A 140 33.80 -12.52 -36.61
C TRP A 140 35.10 -12.53 -37.43
N GLN A 141 36.27 -12.38 -36.80
CA GLN A 141 37.56 -12.41 -37.50
C GLN A 141 37.97 -13.83 -37.96
N SER A 142 37.65 -14.85 -37.16
CA SER A 142 37.91 -16.26 -37.50
C SER A 142 37.03 -16.77 -38.67
N ASN A 143 35.71 -16.56 -38.59
CA ASN A 143 34.80 -16.92 -39.68
C ASN A 143 35.07 -16.15 -40.98
N GLY A 144 35.55 -14.90 -40.87
CA GLY A 144 35.91 -14.10 -42.04
C GLY A 144 37.12 -14.65 -42.80
N SER A 145 38.14 -15.12 -42.09
CA SER A 145 39.40 -15.59 -42.70
C SER A 145 39.26 -16.94 -43.41
N ALA A 146 38.53 -17.89 -42.81
CA ALA A 146 38.24 -19.18 -43.43
C ALA A 146 37.34 -19.03 -44.68
N PHE A 147 36.38 -18.10 -44.64
CA PHE A 147 35.54 -17.78 -45.79
C PHE A 147 36.35 -17.21 -46.97
N ILE A 148 37.35 -16.36 -46.72
CA ILE A 148 38.21 -15.79 -47.76
C ILE A 148 38.95 -16.91 -48.50
N ILE A 149 39.70 -17.75 -47.78
CA ILE A 149 40.57 -18.77 -48.40
C ILE A 149 39.77 -19.85 -49.14
N TRP A 150 38.71 -20.38 -48.50
CA TRP A 150 38.01 -21.58 -48.95
C TRP A 150 36.64 -21.30 -49.57
N GLY A 151 35.85 -20.46 -48.92
CA GLY A 151 34.49 -20.17 -49.34
C GLY A 151 34.43 -19.51 -50.71
N MET A 152 35.31 -18.55 -51.00
CA MET A 152 35.25 -17.80 -52.26
C MET A 152 35.61 -18.64 -53.50
N PRO A 153 36.71 -19.45 -53.51
CA PRO A 153 36.99 -20.35 -54.62
C PRO A 153 35.92 -21.43 -54.81
N ASP A 154 35.41 -22.02 -53.72
CA ASP A 154 34.36 -23.04 -53.76
C ASP A 154 33.05 -22.49 -54.38
N ILE A 155 32.60 -21.32 -53.91
CA ILE A 155 31.44 -20.63 -54.49
C ILE A 155 31.63 -20.42 -56.00
N HIS A 156 32.82 -20.04 -56.45
CA HIS A 156 33.07 -19.88 -57.87
C HIS A 156 33.02 -21.20 -58.64
N VAL A 157 33.61 -22.27 -58.12
CA VAL A 157 33.58 -23.61 -58.75
C VAL A 157 32.14 -24.12 -58.88
N GLN A 158 31.34 -23.99 -57.83
CA GLN A 158 29.94 -24.41 -57.84
C GLN A 158 29.12 -23.61 -58.86
N VAL A 159 29.30 -22.29 -58.90
CA VAL A 159 28.66 -21.42 -59.90
C VAL A 159 29.09 -21.82 -61.31
N TRP A 160 30.38 -22.06 -61.53
CA TRP A 160 30.90 -22.48 -62.85
C TRP A 160 30.29 -23.80 -63.32
N GLN A 161 30.28 -24.81 -62.44
CA GLN A 161 29.68 -26.12 -62.72
C GLN A 161 28.19 -26.00 -63.06
N SER A 162 27.46 -25.15 -62.32
CA SER A 162 26.03 -24.93 -62.57
C SER A 162 25.77 -24.32 -63.96
N ILE A 163 26.58 -23.34 -64.39
CA ILE A 163 26.44 -22.71 -65.72
C ILE A 163 26.81 -23.68 -66.83
N ARG A 164 27.86 -24.49 -66.64
CA ARG A 164 28.27 -25.53 -67.59
C ARG A 164 27.17 -26.58 -67.79
N ALA A 165 26.47 -26.94 -66.72
CA ALA A 165 25.34 -27.87 -66.77
C ALA A 165 24.13 -27.30 -67.53
N VAL A 166 23.86 -25.99 -67.39
CA VAL A 166 22.73 -25.32 -68.06
C VAL A 166 23.03 -25.02 -69.54
N TYR A 167 24.28 -24.68 -69.88
CA TYR A 167 24.68 -24.31 -71.25
C TYR A 167 25.82 -25.20 -71.77
N PRO A 168 25.56 -26.49 -72.05
CA PRO A 168 26.60 -27.46 -72.42
C PRO A 168 27.31 -27.17 -73.74
N ASN A 169 26.69 -26.39 -74.63
CA ASN A 169 27.23 -26.04 -75.95
C ASN A 169 28.12 -24.78 -75.95
N TRP A 170 28.26 -24.10 -74.81
CA TRP A 170 29.11 -22.91 -74.71
C TRP A 170 30.59 -23.30 -74.73
N THR A 171 31.42 -22.40 -75.25
CA THR A 171 32.88 -22.54 -75.11
C THR A 171 33.30 -22.31 -73.66
N THR A 172 34.41 -22.91 -73.22
CA THR A 172 34.94 -22.74 -71.85
C THR A 172 35.09 -21.26 -71.48
N LEU A 173 35.54 -20.42 -72.42
CA LEU A 173 35.65 -18.98 -72.24
C LEU A 173 34.29 -18.29 -71.97
N GLN A 174 33.22 -18.72 -72.63
CA GLN A 174 31.87 -18.18 -72.38
C GLN A 174 31.34 -18.57 -71.00
N VAL A 175 31.65 -19.79 -70.54
CA VAL A 175 31.28 -20.28 -69.20
C VAL A 175 32.10 -19.55 -68.13
N ASP A 176 33.41 -19.38 -68.31
CA ASP A 176 34.29 -18.64 -67.38
C ASP A 176 33.80 -17.20 -67.16
N ILE A 177 33.46 -16.47 -68.24
CA ILE A 177 32.96 -15.09 -68.16
C ILE A 177 31.63 -15.02 -67.39
N ALA A 178 30.70 -15.93 -67.66
CA ALA A 178 29.40 -15.96 -66.99
C ALA A 178 29.53 -16.36 -65.51
N ALA A 179 30.39 -17.34 -65.20
CA ALA A 179 30.63 -17.82 -63.85
C ALA A 179 31.27 -16.75 -62.96
N TYR A 180 32.21 -15.97 -63.49
CA TYR A 180 32.78 -14.85 -62.77
C TYR A 180 31.71 -13.82 -62.39
N SER A 181 30.90 -13.37 -63.36
CA SER A 181 29.87 -12.37 -63.11
C SER A 181 28.82 -12.83 -62.07
N GLN A 182 28.45 -14.12 -62.10
CA GLN A 182 27.45 -14.66 -61.18
C GLN A 182 28.05 -14.92 -59.79
N ALA A 183 29.29 -15.41 -59.70
CA ALA A 183 29.99 -15.60 -58.44
C ALA A 183 30.20 -14.26 -57.70
N VAL A 184 30.53 -13.18 -58.40
CA VAL A 184 30.63 -11.83 -57.80
C VAL A 184 29.30 -11.41 -57.15
N GLY A 185 28.16 -11.65 -57.81
CA GLY A 185 26.84 -11.32 -57.26
C GLY A 185 26.50 -12.13 -56.00
N VAL A 186 26.82 -13.43 -55.98
CA VAL A 186 26.65 -14.31 -54.81
C VAL A 186 27.54 -13.87 -53.65
N LEU A 187 28.80 -13.56 -53.93
CA LEU A 187 29.76 -13.11 -52.92
C LEU A 187 29.37 -11.75 -52.31
N GLN A 188 28.91 -10.78 -53.11
CA GLN A 188 28.45 -9.47 -52.63
C GLN A 188 27.22 -9.54 -51.70
N SER A 189 26.39 -10.57 -51.88
CA SER A 189 25.19 -10.80 -51.08
C SER A 189 25.40 -11.79 -49.93
N HIS A 190 26.61 -12.35 -49.77
CA HIS A 190 26.90 -13.34 -48.74
C HIS A 190 26.94 -12.70 -47.34
N PRO A 191 26.26 -13.27 -46.31
CA PRO A 191 26.16 -12.67 -44.98
C PRO A 191 27.52 -12.36 -44.32
N ILE A 192 28.52 -13.22 -44.54
CA ILE A 192 29.88 -13.02 -44.03
C ILE A 192 30.55 -11.80 -44.67
N MET A 193 30.34 -11.56 -45.97
CA MET A 193 30.90 -10.38 -46.66
C MET A 193 30.26 -9.08 -46.17
N GLN A 194 28.95 -9.09 -45.83
CA GLN A 194 28.27 -7.91 -45.28
C GLN A 194 28.68 -7.59 -43.84
N GLY A 195 29.09 -8.60 -43.07
CA GLY A 195 29.58 -8.42 -41.69
C GLY A 195 31.05 -8.00 -41.58
N MET A 196 31.84 -8.09 -42.67
CA MET A 196 33.25 -7.69 -42.68
C MET A 196 33.43 -6.17 -42.66
N ASN A 197 34.49 -5.70 -42.01
CA ASN A 197 34.92 -4.31 -42.11
C ASN A 197 35.52 -3.98 -43.50
N SER A 198 35.68 -2.70 -43.82
CA SER A 198 36.14 -2.25 -45.14
C SER A 198 37.51 -2.80 -45.54
N THR A 199 38.44 -2.96 -44.59
CA THR A 199 39.77 -3.50 -44.84
C THR A 199 39.73 -4.99 -45.21
N MET A 200 38.92 -5.78 -44.49
CA MET A 200 38.75 -7.21 -44.74
C MET A 200 38.01 -7.48 -46.05
N GLN A 201 37.02 -6.65 -46.40
CA GLN A 201 36.36 -6.74 -47.71
C GLN A 201 37.36 -6.51 -48.86
N VAL A 202 38.25 -5.52 -48.74
CA VAL A 202 39.29 -5.25 -49.75
C VAL A 202 40.23 -6.45 -49.88
N MET A 203 40.62 -7.08 -48.76
CA MET A 203 41.45 -8.28 -48.75
C MET A 203 40.76 -9.47 -49.42
N ALA A 204 39.50 -9.72 -49.08
CA ALA A 204 38.67 -10.79 -49.66
C ALA A 204 38.54 -10.64 -51.19
N TRP A 205 38.25 -9.43 -51.66
CA TRP A 205 38.16 -9.16 -53.09
C TRP A 205 39.52 -9.25 -53.81
N SER A 206 40.60 -8.87 -53.13
CA SER A 206 41.96 -9.02 -53.67
C SER A 206 42.32 -10.48 -53.87
N TRP A 207 42.04 -11.34 -52.87
CA TRP A 207 42.19 -12.79 -52.96
C TRP A 207 41.40 -13.37 -54.14
N PHE A 208 40.11 -13.05 -54.20
CA PHE A 208 39.24 -13.55 -55.26
C PHE A 208 39.73 -13.13 -56.65
N SER A 209 40.25 -11.91 -56.80
CA SER A 209 40.79 -11.44 -58.08
C SER A 209 42.03 -12.22 -58.54
N LEU A 210 42.94 -12.53 -57.61
CA LEU A 210 44.16 -13.30 -57.88
C LEU A 210 43.81 -14.74 -58.25
N TYR A 211 42.89 -15.36 -57.50
CA TYR A 211 42.36 -16.67 -57.79
C TYR A 211 41.75 -16.74 -59.20
N ILE A 212 40.87 -15.79 -59.57
CA ILE A 212 40.23 -15.76 -60.89
C ILE A 212 41.25 -15.55 -62.01
N SER A 213 42.26 -14.71 -61.79
CA SER A 213 43.35 -14.52 -62.75
C SER A 213 44.07 -15.84 -63.07
N SER A 214 44.40 -16.61 -62.04
CA SER A 214 45.03 -17.92 -62.22
C SER A 214 44.07 -18.96 -62.83
N TRP A 215 42.81 -18.97 -62.39
CA TRP A 215 41.75 -19.81 -62.96
C TRP A 215 41.59 -19.63 -64.48
N ASN A 216 41.63 -18.40 -64.96
CA ASN A 216 41.53 -18.11 -66.39
C ASN A 216 42.74 -18.60 -67.18
N GLN A 217 43.95 -18.61 -66.60
CA GLN A 217 45.14 -19.16 -67.27
C GLN A 217 45.05 -20.67 -67.46
N THR A 218 44.44 -21.40 -66.52
CA THR A 218 44.23 -22.85 -66.65
C THR A 218 43.33 -23.25 -67.82
N SER A 219 42.46 -22.34 -68.30
CA SER A 219 41.58 -22.55 -69.46
C SER A 219 42.33 -22.67 -70.80
N LEU A 220 43.57 -22.18 -70.87
CA LEU A 220 44.41 -22.21 -72.07
C LEU A 220 44.98 -23.60 -72.36
N ASN A 221 44.93 -24.52 -71.39
CA ASN A 221 45.33 -25.90 -71.54
C ASN A 221 44.11 -26.78 -71.88
N SER A 222 44.08 -27.34 -73.09
CA SER A 222 42.93 -28.10 -73.61
C SER A 222 42.60 -29.37 -72.83
N THR A 223 43.53 -29.91 -72.02
CA THR A 223 43.27 -31.08 -71.17
C THR A 223 42.66 -30.73 -69.82
N LEU A 224 42.80 -29.48 -69.36
CA LEU A 224 42.29 -29.02 -68.05
C LEU A 224 40.97 -28.25 -68.18
N ALA A 225 40.63 -27.76 -69.38
CA ALA A 225 39.50 -26.87 -69.64
C ALA A 225 38.12 -27.37 -69.14
N ASP A 226 37.92 -28.69 -69.07
CA ASP A 226 36.66 -29.34 -68.66
C ASP A 226 36.70 -29.97 -67.25
N GLU A 227 37.76 -29.76 -66.46
CA GLU A 227 37.94 -30.32 -65.11
C GLU A 227 37.96 -29.21 -64.03
N PRO A 228 36.79 -28.67 -63.61
CA PRO A 228 36.71 -27.44 -62.81
C PRO A 228 37.33 -27.56 -61.42
N VAL A 229 37.20 -28.70 -60.75
CA VAL A 229 37.79 -28.89 -59.42
C VAL A 229 39.31 -28.91 -59.51
N LEU A 230 39.87 -29.56 -60.53
CA LEU A 230 41.31 -29.61 -60.74
C LEU A 230 41.88 -28.24 -61.15
N ARG A 231 41.12 -27.48 -61.96
CA ARG A 231 41.45 -26.08 -62.30
C ARG A 231 41.48 -25.19 -61.06
N ALA A 232 40.51 -25.34 -60.15
CA ALA A 232 40.48 -24.57 -58.90
C ALA A 232 41.70 -24.84 -58.05
N LYS A 233 42.07 -26.11 -57.90
CA LYS A 233 43.24 -26.52 -57.13
C LYS A 233 44.51 -25.84 -57.67
N LEU A 234 44.75 -25.93 -58.98
CA LEU A 234 45.91 -25.27 -59.59
C LEU A 234 45.85 -23.74 -59.46
N ALA A 235 44.66 -23.16 -59.61
CA ALA A 235 44.48 -21.72 -59.50
C ALA A 235 44.73 -21.20 -58.08
N VAL A 236 44.28 -21.92 -57.04
CA VAL A 236 44.59 -21.60 -55.63
C VAL A 236 46.08 -21.74 -55.38
N GLN A 237 46.72 -22.80 -55.89
CA GLN A 237 48.16 -23.03 -55.71
C GLN A 237 49.04 -21.91 -56.25
N ASP A 238 48.64 -21.31 -57.37
CA ASP A 238 49.38 -20.26 -58.05
C ASP A 238 49.01 -18.85 -57.54
N ALA A 239 47.75 -18.62 -57.18
CA ALA A 239 47.29 -17.35 -56.64
C ALA A 239 47.73 -17.09 -55.18
N LEU A 240 47.83 -18.14 -54.36
CA LEU A 240 48.07 -18.02 -52.92
C LEU A 240 49.43 -17.40 -52.55
N PRO A 241 50.57 -17.80 -53.15
CA PRO A 241 51.85 -17.13 -52.89
C PRO A 241 51.83 -15.64 -53.22
N ALA A 242 51.21 -15.26 -54.35
CA ALA A 242 51.06 -13.85 -54.75
C ALA A 242 50.12 -13.06 -53.82
N PHE A 243 49.11 -13.72 -53.25
CA PHE A 243 48.24 -13.12 -52.25
C PHE A 243 48.95 -12.91 -50.91
N LEU A 244 49.71 -13.90 -50.45
CA LEU A 244 50.52 -13.81 -49.23
C LEU A 244 51.53 -12.66 -49.29
N GLU A 245 52.16 -12.43 -50.44
CA GLU A 245 53.05 -11.27 -50.65
C GLU A 245 52.32 -9.92 -50.67
N ALA A 246 51.02 -9.91 -50.98
CA ALA A 246 50.21 -8.70 -51.14
C ALA A 246 49.45 -8.27 -49.87
N ILE A 247 49.32 -9.13 -48.86
CA ILE A 247 48.65 -8.81 -47.58
C ILE A 247 49.63 -8.18 -46.57
N PRO A 248 49.14 -7.37 -45.61
CA PRO A 248 49.99 -6.77 -44.56
C PRO A 248 50.75 -7.82 -43.74
N ALA A 249 51.98 -7.49 -43.31
CA ALA A 249 52.90 -8.43 -42.64
C ALA A 249 52.31 -9.12 -41.39
N GLU A 250 51.44 -8.41 -40.66
CA GLU A 250 50.72 -8.91 -39.49
C GLU A 250 49.76 -10.09 -39.78
N PHE A 251 49.37 -10.30 -41.05
CA PHE A 251 48.54 -11.44 -41.47
C PHE A 251 49.34 -12.51 -42.24
N GLN A 252 50.60 -12.25 -42.60
CA GLN A 252 51.38 -13.17 -43.45
C GLN A 252 51.74 -14.48 -42.75
N GLU A 253 52.22 -14.41 -41.50
CA GLU A 253 52.64 -15.59 -40.74
C GLU A 253 51.47 -16.54 -40.48
N PHE A 254 50.29 -15.98 -40.18
CA PHE A 254 49.06 -16.75 -39.94
C PHE A 254 48.59 -17.53 -41.18
N PHE A 255 48.53 -16.90 -42.36
CA PHE A 255 48.11 -17.59 -43.58
C PHE A 255 49.17 -18.57 -44.12
N ILE A 256 50.46 -18.33 -43.85
CA ILE A 256 51.55 -19.28 -44.15
C ILE A 256 51.40 -20.55 -43.31
N LEU A 257 51.04 -20.41 -42.04
CA LEU A 257 50.86 -21.54 -41.13
C LEU A 257 49.66 -22.41 -41.57
N ILE A 258 48.56 -21.79 -41.98
CA ILE A 258 47.41 -22.51 -42.58
C ILE A 258 47.81 -23.26 -43.86
N TYR A 259 48.67 -22.68 -44.70
CA TYR A 259 49.11 -23.29 -45.96
C TYR A 259 49.87 -24.61 -45.76
N TYR A 260 50.77 -24.66 -44.77
CA TYR A 260 51.62 -25.83 -44.52
C TYR A 260 50.99 -26.85 -43.58
N SER A 261 50.02 -26.44 -42.74
CA SER A 261 49.41 -27.29 -41.72
C SER A 261 48.13 -28.01 -42.18
N PHE A 262 47.53 -27.62 -43.30
CA PHE A 262 46.25 -28.19 -43.77
C PHE A 262 46.32 -28.71 -45.18
N ASP A 263 45.60 -29.81 -45.43
CA ASP A 263 45.38 -30.31 -46.77
C ASP A 263 44.43 -29.36 -47.51
N LEU A 264 45.05 -28.43 -48.24
CA LEU A 264 44.40 -27.42 -49.07
C LEU A 264 43.56 -28.00 -50.22
N TRP A 265 43.46 -29.32 -50.33
CA TRP A 265 42.87 -30.03 -51.46
C TRP A 265 41.55 -30.74 -51.10
N SER A 266 41.14 -30.70 -49.83
CA SER A 266 39.90 -31.29 -49.30
C SER A 266 38.97 -30.20 -48.75
N TRP A 267 37.97 -29.82 -49.54
CA TRP A 267 36.99 -28.77 -49.18
C TRP A 267 36.10 -29.16 -47.97
N ASP A 268 36.17 -30.41 -47.52
CA ASP A 268 35.44 -30.93 -46.35
C ASP A 268 36.13 -30.62 -45.00
N GLN A 269 37.35 -30.07 -44.98
CA GLN A 269 38.12 -29.80 -43.74
C GLN A 269 37.86 -28.41 -43.11
N TYR A 270 36.87 -27.66 -43.61
CA TYR A 270 36.52 -26.32 -43.14
C TYR A 270 36.32 -26.22 -41.62
N HIS A 271 35.76 -27.25 -41.00
CA HIS A 271 35.49 -27.28 -39.55
C HIS A 271 36.73 -27.55 -38.70
N ILE A 272 37.69 -28.33 -39.20
CA ILE A 272 38.93 -28.70 -38.50
C ILE A 272 39.89 -27.51 -38.45
N LEU A 273 39.99 -26.77 -39.57
CA LEU A 273 40.76 -25.53 -39.65
C LEU A 273 40.20 -24.44 -38.72
N ASN A 274 38.87 -24.36 -38.57
CA ASN A 274 38.21 -23.42 -37.66
C ASN A 274 38.59 -23.69 -36.19
N GLN A 275 38.69 -24.97 -35.79
CA GLN A 275 39.14 -25.35 -34.45
C GLN A 275 40.62 -25.05 -34.21
N PHE A 276 41.49 -25.33 -35.17
CA PHE A 276 42.92 -25.07 -35.04
C PHE A 276 43.26 -23.57 -35.02
N CYS A 277 42.61 -22.77 -35.85
CA CYS A 277 42.79 -21.32 -35.85
C CYS A 277 42.30 -20.67 -34.54
N ARG A 278 41.32 -21.27 -33.84
CA ARG A 278 40.91 -20.83 -32.50
C ARG A 278 42.07 -20.98 -31.49
N SER A 279 42.64 -22.18 -31.37
CA SER A 279 43.74 -22.47 -30.42
C SER A 279 45.04 -21.68 -30.66
N LEU A 280 45.28 -21.23 -31.90
CA LEU A 280 46.44 -20.41 -32.25
C LEU A 280 46.23 -18.91 -31.96
N ILE A 281 44.99 -18.43 -32.02
CA ILE A 281 44.61 -17.02 -31.77
C ILE A 281 44.47 -16.76 -30.27
N ASP A 282 44.07 -17.77 -29.49
CA ASP A 282 43.94 -17.69 -28.03
C ASP A 282 45.29 -17.65 -27.29
N GLY A 283 46.43 -17.72 -28.00
CA GLY A 283 47.76 -17.61 -27.41
C GLY A 283 48.20 -18.79 -26.55
N GLU A 284 47.41 -19.87 -26.50
CA GLU A 284 47.66 -21.09 -25.71
C GLU A 284 48.74 -22.00 -26.32
N ILE A 285 49.27 -21.66 -27.48
CA ILE A 285 50.45 -22.30 -28.07
C ILE A 285 51.54 -21.23 -28.25
N ASN A 286 52.41 -21.12 -27.26
CA ASN A 286 53.68 -20.39 -27.43
C ASN A 286 54.49 -21.10 -28.55
N GLU A 287 55.14 -20.37 -29.45
CA GLU A 287 55.94 -20.92 -30.57
C GLU A 287 56.98 -21.97 -30.12
N SER A 288 57.33 -21.98 -28.83
CA SER A 288 58.25 -22.94 -28.21
C SER A 288 57.61 -24.32 -27.93
N TYR A 289 56.32 -24.38 -27.59
CA TYR A 289 55.63 -25.59 -27.13
C TYR A 289 55.08 -26.45 -28.26
N ALA A 290 54.68 -25.85 -29.39
CA ALA A 290 54.34 -26.60 -30.61
C ALA A 290 55.55 -27.41 -31.13
N LEU A 291 56.76 -26.85 -30.99
CA LEU A 291 58.00 -27.53 -31.36
C LEU A 291 58.31 -28.69 -30.39
N GLU A 292 58.06 -28.54 -29.08
CA GLU A 292 58.26 -29.59 -28.07
C GLU A 292 57.24 -30.73 -28.17
N TYR A 293 55.97 -30.44 -28.44
CA TYR A 293 54.95 -31.48 -28.73
C TYR A 293 55.30 -32.25 -30.02
N PHE A 294 55.74 -31.54 -31.06
CA PHE A 294 56.24 -32.18 -32.28
C PHE A 294 57.53 -32.98 -32.03
N GLU A 295 58.43 -32.53 -31.15
CA GLU A 295 59.63 -33.29 -30.78
C GLU A 295 59.29 -34.55 -29.99
N LEU A 296 58.34 -34.50 -29.04
CA LEU A 296 57.90 -35.67 -28.27
C LEU A 296 57.22 -36.71 -29.18
N PHE A 297 56.32 -36.26 -30.04
CA PHE A 297 55.69 -37.11 -31.05
C PHE A 297 56.72 -37.68 -32.05
N TYR A 298 57.66 -36.85 -32.51
CA TYR A 298 58.73 -37.26 -33.41
C TYR A 298 59.72 -38.22 -32.73
N GLN A 299 60.04 -38.07 -31.45
CA GLN A 299 60.90 -39.01 -30.71
C GLN A 299 60.26 -40.39 -30.58
N GLN A 300 58.94 -40.44 -30.32
CA GLN A 300 58.21 -41.69 -30.30
C GLN A 300 58.16 -42.31 -31.71
N TRP A 301 57.87 -41.50 -32.73
CA TRP A 301 57.80 -41.96 -34.13
C TRP A 301 59.17 -42.43 -34.68
N ASN A 302 60.25 -41.71 -34.40
CA ASN A 302 61.58 -42.04 -34.90
C ASN A 302 62.14 -43.36 -34.31
N GLY A 303 61.50 -43.90 -33.26
CA GLY A 303 61.83 -45.21 -32.69
C GLY A 303 61.27 -46.41 -33.46
N THR A 304 60.39 -46.22 -34.45
CA THR A 304 59.68 -47.34 -35.10
C THR A 304 60.27 -47.81 -36.44
N ASP A 305 61.28 -47.13 -37.01
CA ASP A 305 61.93 -47.45 -38.31
C ASP A 305 60.96 -47.66 -39.52
N ARG A 306 59.66 -47.41 -39.33
CA ARG A 306 58.58 -47.54 -40.31
C ARG A 306 57.44 -46.59 -39.96
N ALA A 307 56.52 -46.36 -40.90
CA ALA A 307 55.25 -45.69 -40.57
C ALA A 307 54.46 -46.56 -39.57
N PRO A 308 53.97 -45.99 -38.45
CA PRO A 308 53.13 -46.71 -37.50
C PRO A 308 51.81 -47.10 -38.17
N ASP A 309 51.25 -48.24 -37.78
CA ASP A 309 49.87 -48.55 -38.14
C ASP A 309 48.90 -47.69 -37.30
N GLN A 310 47.61 -47.80 -37.59
CA GLN A 310 46.62 -46.92 -36.98
C GLN A 310 46.51 -47.10 -35.45
N GLU A 311 46.60 -48.35 -34.95
CA GLU A 311 46.60 -48.62 -33.51
C GLU A 311 47.87 -48.10 -32.84
N GLU A 312 49.03 -48.26 -33.50
CA GLU A 312 50.31 -47.74 -33.02
C GLU A 312 50.33 -46.19 -33.02
N PHE A 313 49.80 -45.56 -34.05
CA PHE A 313 49.69 -44.10 -34.16
C PHE A 313 48.78 -43.53 -33.07
N GLU A 314 47.63 -44.18 -32.83
CA GLU A 314 46.68 -43.78 -31.79
C GLU A 314 47.28 -43.94 -30.38
N ALA A 315 48.04 -45.01 -30.14
CA ALA A 315 48.77 -45.18 -28.87
C ALA A 315 49.85 -44.10 -28.67
N MET A 316 50.57 -43.73 -29.73
CA MET A 316 51.62 -42.71 -29.69
C MET A 316 51.05 -41.31 -29.44
N VAL A 317 49.94 -40.95 -30.09
CA VAL A 317 49.25 -39.67 -29.83
C VAL A 317 48.74 -39.59 -28.39
N ASN A 318 48.14 -40.67 -27.87
CA ASN A 318 47.68 -40.68 -26.48
C ASN A 318 48.83 -40.54 -25.47
N ILE A 319 49.97 -41.20 -25.68
CA ILE A 319 51.13 -41.06 -24.79
C ILE A 319 51.72 -39.65 -24.90
N ALA A 320 51.85 -39.09 -26.09
CA ALA A 320 52.37 -37.73 -26.30
C ALA A 320 51.49 -36.65 -25.63
N VAL A 321 50.17 -36.83 -25.64
CA VAL A 321 49.22 -35.92 -24.97
C VAL A 321 49.27 -36.04 -23.45
N ILE A 322 49.39 -37.26 -22.91
CA ILE A 322 49.54 -37.48 -21.46
C ILE A 322 50.87 -36.88 -20.96
N ASP A 323 51.96 -37.13 -21.67
CA ASP A 323 53.28 -36.59 -21.32
C ASP A 323 53.29 -35.05 -21.43
N TYR A 324 52.57 -34.48 -22.40
CA TYR A 324 52.44 -33.03 -22.58
C TYR A 324 51.58 -32.38 -21.47
N ALA A 325 50.49 -33.02 -21.07
CA ALA A 325 49.65 -32.55 -19.97
C ALA A 325 50.35 -32.67 -18.59
N GLU A 326 51.11 -33.75 -18.35
CA GLU A 326 51.96 -33.88 -17.15
C GLU A 326 53.09 -32.84 -17.11
N MET A 327 53.62 -32.43 -18.27
CA MET A 327 54.63 -31.37 -18.37
C MET A 327 54.10 -29.97 -18.07
N LEU A 328 52.88 -29.66 -18.49
CA LEU A 328 52.25 -28.36 -18.25
C LEU A 328 51.89 -28.17 -16.76
N GLY A 329 51.28 -29.19 -16.15
CA GLY A 329 50.88 -29.18 -14.73
C GLY A 329 49.84 -28.11 -14.38
N GLY A 330 49.29 -28.18 -13.16
CA GLY A 330 48.27 -27.25 -12.69
C GLY A 330 46.97 -27.28 -13.51
N ASP A 331 46.21 -26.19 -13.47
CA ASP A 331 44.90 -26.06 -14.12
C ASP A 331 44.99 -26.17 -15.66
N GLU A 332 46.12 -25.76 -16.25
CA GLU A 332 46.39 -25.85 -17.70
C GLU A 332 46.59 -27.31 -18.15
N GLY A 333 47.33 -28.11 -17.37
CA GLY A 333 47.48 -29.54 -17.62
C GLY A 333 46.16 -30.31 -17.46
N GLU A 334 45.37 -29.98 -16.43
CA GLU A 334 44.04 -30.58 -16.23
C GLU A 334 43.03 -30.15 -17.31
N MET A 335 43.10 -28.92 -17.82
CA MET A 335 42.29 -28.44 -18.94
C MET A 335 42.61 -29.19 -20.23
N ILE A 336 43.89 -29.37 -20.58
CA ILE A 336 44.28 -30.17 -21.75
C ILE A 336 43.88 -31.63 -21.56
N LEU A 337 44.08 -32.21 -20.37
CA LEU A 337 43.61 -33.56 -20.10
C LEU A 337 42.09 -33.64 -20.25
N ALA A 338 41.30 -32.70 -19.71
CA ALA A 338 39.85 -32.70 -19.80
C ALA A 338 39.33 -32.52 -21.24
N ILE A 339 39.93 -31.61 -22.02
CA ILE A 339 39.63 -31.41 -23.44
C ILE A 339 39.92 -32.69 -24.22
N PHE A 340 41.07 -33.33 -24.01
CA PHE A 340 41.46 -34.52 -24.78
C PHE A 340 40.78 -35.82 -24.30
N THR A 341 40.50 -35.96 -23.01
CA THR A 341 39.76 -37.11 -22.46
C THR A 341 38.29 -37.03 -22.85
N GLY A 342 37.71 -35.82 -22.91
CA GLY A 342 36.36 -35.57 -23.43
C GLY A 342 36.25 -35.68 -24.95
N LEU A 343 37.34 -35.41 -25.69
CA LEU A 343 37.39 -35.51 -27.16
C LEU A 343 37.51 -36.93 -27.72
N GLY A 344 37.52 -37.97 -26.87
CA GLY A 344 37.75 -39.38 -27.22
C GLY A 344 37.72 -39.65 -28.73
N PHE A 345 38.89 -39.78 -29.35
CA PHE A 345 39.06 -39.77 -30.82
C PHE A 345 38.20 -40.80 -31.57
N SER A 346 37.55 -41.72 -30.88
CA SER A 346 36.62 -42.71 -31.43
C SER A 346 35.18 -42.23 -31.65
N HIS A 347 34.68 -41.14 -31.04
CA HIS A 347 33.21 -40.90 -30.98
C HIS A 347 32.74 -39.43 -31.14
N TRP A 348 33.08 -38.76 -32.25
CA TRP A 348 32.59 -37.40 -32.59
C TRP A 348 31.06 -37.26 -32.80
N ASN A 349 30.35 -38.38 -32.85
CA ASN A 349 28.88 -38.44 -32.96
C ASN A 349 28.21 -38.77 -31.61
N ASP A 350 28.96 -38.84 -30.53
CA ASP A 350 28.42 -39.08 -29.20
C ASP A 350 27.99 -37.75 -28.58
N THR A 351 26.68 -37.62 -28.39
CA THR A 351 26.05 -36.45 -27.77
C THR A 351 26.62 -36.19 -26.37
N LEU A 352 27.05 -37.24 -25.65
CA LEU A 352 27.65 -37.10 -24.31
C LEU A 352 29.00 -36.38 -24.36
N ALA A 353 29.85 -36.70 -25.34
CA ALA A 353 31.16 -36.06 -25.53
C ALA A 353 31.02 -34.58 -25.95
N GLN A 354 29.99 -34.27 -26.75
CA GLN A 354 29.65 -32.90 -27.13
C GLN A 354 29.17 -32.07 -25.93
N THR A 355 28.33 -32.65 -25.07
CA THR A 355 27.87 -32.03 -23.81
C THR A 355 29.02 -31.80 -22.83
N GLU A 356 29.95 -32.75 -22.68
CA GLU A 356 31.16 -32.59 -21.85
C GLU A 356 32.07 -31.45 -22.34
N MET A 357 32.21 -31.28 -23.65
CA MET A 357 32.96 -30.17 -24.24
C MET A 357 32.33 -28.80 -23.94
N VAL A 358 31.02 -28.66 -24.15
CA VAL A 358 30.28 -27.40 -23.90
C VAL A 358 30.34 -27.02 -22.42
N VAL A 359 30.13 -27.99 -21.53
CA VAL A 359 30.19 -27.77 -20.08
C VAL A 359 31.62 -27.46 -19.63
N GLY A 360 32.63 -28.11 -20.20
CA GLY A 360 34.04 -27.83 -19.93
C GLY A 360 34.46 -26.40 -20.30
N MET A 361 34.05 -25.90 -21.47
CA MET A 361 34.38 -24.55 -21.94
C MET A 361 33.75 -23.44 -21.08
N VAL A 362 32.52 -23.64 -20.61
CA VAL A 362 31.83 -22.69 -19.72
C VAL A 362 32.45 -22.69 -18.30
N SER A 363 33.19 -23.75 -17.97
CA SER A 363 33.59 -24.03 -16.59
C SER A 363 34.91 -23.44 -16.10
N LEU A 364 35.68 -22.79 -16.96
CA LEU A 364 37.04 -22.32 -16.65
C LEU A 364 37.08 -21.16 -15.65
N GLU A 365 35.95 -20.47 -15.41
CA GLU A 365 35.89 -19.34 -14.46
C GLU A 365 34.92 -19.55 -13.28
N ALA A 366 34.08 -20.61 -13.28
CA ALA A 366 33.06 -20.82 -12.24
C ALA A 366 32.76 -22.31 -11.97
N GLU A 367 33.67 -22.99 -11.26
CA GLU A 367 33.61 -24.43 -10.98
C GLU A 367 32.33 -24.90 -10.25
N SER A 368 31.74 -24.03 -9.42
CA SER A 368 30.51 -24.31 -8.65
C SER A 368 29.23 -24.30 -9.50
N GLN A 369 29.28 -23.79 -10.73
CA GLN A 369 28.11 -23.54 -11.58
C GLN A 369 27.96 -24.55 -12.74
N LYS A 370 28.97 -25.42 -12.96
CA LYS A 370 29.03 -26.41 -14.06
C LYS A 370 27.79 -27.30 -14.16
N TRP A 371 27.28 -27.73 -13.01
CA TRP A 371 26.21 -28.71 -12.96
C TRP A 371 24.86 -28.15 -13.44
N VAL A 372 24.62 -26.84 -13.33
CA VAL A 372 23.37 -26.21 -13.80
C VAL A 372 23.35 -26.18 -15.34
N VAL A 373 24.48 -25.84 -15.95
CA VAL A 373 24.65 -25.84 -17.42
C VAL A 373 24.47 -27.25 -17.96
N TRP A 374 25.08 -28.22 -17.30
CA TRP A 374 24.96 -29.64 -17.62
C TRP A 374 23.49 -30.12 -17.57
N GLU A 375 22.75 -29.78 -16.52
CA GLU A 375 21.34 -30.15 -16.38
C GLU A 375 20.45 -29.49 -17.44
N VAL A 376 20.68 -28.21 -17.79
CA VAL A 376 19.91 -27.54 -18.86
C VAL A 376 20.14 -28.22 -20.21
N GLU A 377 21.38 -28.57 -20.52
CA GLU A 377 21.73 -29.23 -21.78
C GLU A 377 21.13 -30.63 -21.89
N MET A 378 21.12 -31.39 -20.79
CA MET A 378 20.46 -32.70 -20.73
C MET A 378 18.95 -32.66 -21.01
N LEU A 379 18.31 -31.49 -20.93
CA LEU A 379 16.89 -31.36 -21.29
C LEU A 379 16.66 -31.30 -22.82
N GLY A 380 17.72 -31.17 -23.64
CA GLY A 380 17.71 -31.22 -25.10
C GLY A 380 17.44 -29.88 -25.80
N ASP A 381 17.28 -29.91 -27.14
CA ASP A 381 17.23 -28.71 -28.00
C ASP A 381 16.00 -27.80 -27.78
N SER A 382 14.95 -28.27 -27.11
CA SER A 382 13.69 -27.53 -26.93
C SER A 382 12.93 -27.99 -25.68
N PRO A 383 13.47 -27.77 -24.48
CA PRO A 383 12.82 -28.14 -23.24
C PRO A 383 11.57 -27.30 -23.02
N SER A 384 10.54 -27.93 -22.47
CA SER A 384 9.31 -27.23 -22.09
C SER A 384 9.56 -26.28 -20.91
N PHE A 385 8.76 -25.21 -20.82
CA PHE A 385 8.80 -24.29 -19.68
C PHE A 385 8.73 -25.03 -18.33
N ALA A 386 7.89 -26.07 -18.21
CA ALA A 386 7.77 -26.87 -17.00
C ALA A 386 9.06 -27.62 -16.61
N GLN A 387 9.85 -28.06 -17.59
CA GLN A 387 11.13 -28.74 -17.33
C GLN A 387 12.19 -27.76 -16.82
N LEU A 388 12.27 -26.57 -17.44
CA LEU A 388 13.19 -25.51 -17.03
C LEU A 388 12.81 -24.92 -15.67
N TYR A 389 11.51 -24.67 -15.47
CA TYR A 389 10.98 -24.22 -14.19
C TYR A 389 11.24 -25.23 -13.07
N GLY A 390 11.02 -26.53 -13.33
CA GLY A 390 11.33 -27.59 -12.38
C GLY A 390 12.83 -27.76 -12.09
N LEU A 391 13.72 -27.36 -13.00
CA LEU A 391 15.16 -27.28 -12.72
C LEU A 391 15.51 -26.05 -11.90
N ALA A 392 14.93 -24.90 -12.21
CA ALA A 392 15.06 -23.66 -11.43
C ALA A 392 14.62 -23.86 -9.97
N GLU A 393 13.48 -24.50 -9.75
CA GLU A 393 12.99 -24.83 -8.41
C GLU A 393 13.99 -25.72 -7.64
N ARG A 394 14.59 -26.72 -8.30
CA ARG A 394 15.63 -27.58 -7.69
C ARG A 394 16.88 -26.77 -7.32
N VAL A 395 17.31 -25.86 -8.20
CA VAL A 395 18.46 -24.98 -7.97
C VAL A 395 18.21 -24.10 -6.75
N VAL A 396 17.06 -23.43 -6.70
CA VAL A 396 16.74 -22.50 -5.62
C VAL A 396 16.60 -23.24 -4.29
N ARG A 397 15.94 -24.40 -4.29
CA ARG A 397 15.76 -25.21 -3.09
C ARG A 397 17.08 -25.74 -2.52
N ASN A 398 18.01 -26.16 -3.37
CA ASN A 398 19.27 -26.76 -2.94
C ASN A 398 20.39 -25.75 -2.65
N SER A 399 20.25 -24.49 -3.06
CA SER A 399 21.28 -23.46 -2.91
C SER A 399 20.91 -22.43 -1.83
N THR A 400 21.91 -21.82 -1.19
CA THR A 400 21.70 -20.59 -0.39
C THR A 400 21.89 -19.37 -1.29
N VAL A 401 21.42 -18.18 -0.88
CA VAL A 401 21.58 -16.96 -1.70
C VAL A 401 23.06 -16.62 -1.91
N GLU A 402 23.91 -16.86 -0.92
CA GLU A 402 25.36 -16.64 -1.02
C GLU A 402 26.08 -17.63 -1.95
N LEU A 403 25.55 -18.87 -2.06
CA LEU A 403 26.11 -19.94 -2.90
C LEU A 403 25.21 -20.21 -4.11
N PHE A 404 24.43 -19.22 -4.53
CA PHE A 404 23.49 -19.37 -5.64
C PHE A 404 24.28 -19.53 -6.95
N PRO A 405 24.01 -20.56 -7.76
CA PRO A 405 24.82 -20.86 -8.94
C PRO A 405 24.51 -19.92 -10.13
N ILE A 406 23.60 -18.98 -9.94
CA ILE A 406 23.24 -17.94 -10.91
C ILE A 406 23.49 -16.60 -10.21
N TYR A 407 23.96 -15.58 -10.94
CA TYR A 407 24.06 -14.24 -10.36
C TYR A 407 22.66 -13.74 -9.98
N VAL A 408 22.46 -13.34 -8.72
CA VAL A 408 21.20 -12.76 -8.26
C VAL A 408 21.38 -11.25 -8.18
N PRO A 409 20.64 -10.45 -8.99
CA PRO A 409 20.59 -9.00 -8.83
C PRO A 409 20.27 -8.60 -7.38
N GLY A 410 21.08 -7.70 -6.82
CA GLY A 410 20.88 -7.23 -5.44
C GLY A 410 19.49 -6.65 -5.20
N ALA A 411 18.90 -6.02 -6.23
CA ALA A 411 17.54 -5.46 -6.20
C ALA A 411 16.45 -6.51 -5.96
N LEU A 412 16.60 -7.73 -6.48
CA LEU A 412 15.62 -8.81 -6.27
C LEU A 412 15.59 -9.25 -4.81
N VAL A 413 16.74 -9.23 -4.14
CA VAL A 413 16.86 -9.57 -2.72
C VAL A 413 16.42 -8.40 -1.86
N SER A 414 16.87 -7.16 -2.15
CA SER A 414 16.55 -5.98 -1.33
C SER A 414 15.08 -5.56 -1.32
N ASN A 415 14.31 -6.01 -2.31
CA ASN A 415 12.87 -5.76 -2.37
C ASN A 415 12.06 -6.73 -1.50
N MET A 416 12.62 -7.91 -1.17
CA MET A 416 11.92 -8.96 -0.44
C MET A 416 12.56 -9.24 0.94
N VAL A 417 13.81 -8.83 1.15
CA VAL A 417 14.59 -9.02 2.39
C VAL A 417 15.25 -7.71 2.82
N ASN A 418 15.29 -7.48 4.13
CA ASN A 418 16.08 -6.41 4.74
C ASN A 418 17.59 -6.70 4.63
N VAL A 419 18.22 -6.35 3.51
CA VAL A 419 19.64 -6.68 3.22
C VAL A 419 20.65 -6.11 4.24
N PRO A 420 20.44 -4.94 4.88
CA PRO A 420 21.31 -4.47 5.96
C PRO A 420 21.45 -5.42 7.16
N ALA A 421 20.39 -6.12 7.56
CA ALA A 421 20.36 -6.97 8.76
C ALA A 421 20.10 -8.46 8.47
N ASN A 422 19.56 -8.78 7.29
CA ASN A 422 19.07 -10.09 6.86
C ASN A 422 18.10 -10.75 7.85
N ASP A 423 17.38 -9.95 8.65
CA ASP A 423 16.52 -10.43 9.73
C ASP A 423 15.05 -10.58 9.32
N THR A 424 14.61 -9.82 8.31
CA THR A 424 13.20 -9.67 7.95
C THR A 424 12.98 -9.94 6.48
N THR A 425 11.93 -10.71 6.15
CA THR A 425 11.45 -10.93 4.78
C THR A 425 9.95 -10.72 4.71
N MET A 426 9.45 -10.44 3.50
CA MET A 426 8.03 -10.36 3.22
C MET A 426 7.61 -11.36 2.14
N MET A 427 6.39 -11.89 2.30
CA MET A 427 5.67 -12.66 1.29
C MET A 427 4.34 -11.98 1.01
N VAL A 428 4.06 -11.69 -0.26
CA VAL A 428 2.84 -11.01 -0.69
C VAL A 428 1.86 -12.04 -1.21
N LEU A 429 0.63 -12.02 -0.69
CA LEU A 429 -0.47 -12.86 -1.13
C LEU A 429 -1.46 -12.04 -1.94
N THR A 430 -1.74 -12.49 -3.16
CA THR A 430 -2.72 -11.88 -4.06
C THR A 430 -3.87 -12.85 -4.29
N TYR A 431 -5.08 -12.31 -4.18
CA TYR A 431 -6.33 -13.06 -4.30
C TYR A 431 -7.08 -12.65 -5.56
N GLU A 432 -7.97 -13.53 -6.03
CA GLU A 432 -8.84 -13.25 -7.18
C GLU A 432 -9.87 -12.13 -6.92
N SER A 433 -10.23 -11.89 -5.65
CA SER A 433 -11.06 -10.76 -5.24
C SER A 433 -10.84 -10.37 -3.77
N SER A 434 -11.14 -9.13 -3.41
CA SER A 434 -11.06 -8.59 -2.04
C SER A 434 -11.90 -9.36 -1.03
N SER A 435 -13.13 -9.74 -1.41
CA SER A 435 -14.02 -10.52 -0.55
C SER A 435 -13.42 -11.87 -0.12
N VAL A 436 -12.64 -12.48 -1.02
CA VAL A 436 -11.97 -13.75 -0.76
C VAL A 436 -10.79 -13.54 0.20
N ALA A 437 -10.08 -12.43 0.07
CA ALA A 437 -8.94 -12.10 0.91
C ALA A 437 -9.38 -11.99 2.39
N ALA A 438 -10.42 -11.20 2.67
CA ALA A 438 -10.96 -10.99 4.02
C ALA A 438 -11.36 -12.30 4.73
N ASP A 439 -12.06 -13.21 4.03
CA ASP A 439 -12.47 -14.52 4.59
C ASP A 439 -11.27 -15.48 4.81
N SER A 440 -10.16 -15.25 4.11
CA SER A 440 -9.01 -16.15 4.08
C SER A 440 -7.94 -15.84 5.13
N VAL A 441 -7.85 -14.59 5.62
CA VAL A 441 -6.81 -14.16 6.58
C VAL A 441 -6.72 -15.08 7.80
N GLY A 442 -7.86 -15.47 8.38
CA GLY A 442 -7.88 -16.38 9.55
C GLY A 442 -7.23 -17.73 9.23
N VAL A 443 -7.52 -18.29 8.06
CA VAL A 443 -6.92 -19.56 7.59
C VAL A 443 -5.43 -19.39 7.30
N VAL A 444 -5.02 -18.25 6.73
CA VAL A 444 -3.61 -17.92 6.48
C VAL A 444 -2.84 -17.85 7.81
N ARG A 445 -3.37 -17.15 8.82
CA ARG A 445 -2.78 -17.09 10.16
C ARG A 445 -2.61 -18.46 10.78
N ASP A 446 -3.65 -19.29 10.75
CA ASP A 446 -3.59 -20.66 11.28
C ASP A 446 -2.48 -21.49 10.61
N ILE A 447 -2.35 -21.41 9.28
CA ILE A 447 -1.31 -22.10 8.52
C ILE A 447 0.08 -21.57 8.89
N VAL A 448 0.26 -20.25 8.85
CA VAL A 448 1.55 -19.60 9.10
C VAL A 448 2.04 -19.86 10.53
N HIS A 449 1.18 -19.68 11.54
CA HIS A 449 1.53 -19.92 12.94
C HIS A 449 1.77 -21.40 13.24
N SER A 450 0.96 -22.31 12.69
CA SER A 450 1.14 -23.74 12.92
C SER A 450 2.49 -24.23 12.40
N ILE A 451 2.88 -23.82 11.18
CA ILE A 451 4.16 -24.18 10.59
C ILE A 451 5.32 -23.51 11.33
N SER A 452 5.24 -22.20 11.58
CA SER A 452 6.34 -21.44 12.19
C SER A 452 6.61 -21.87 13.63
N SER A 453 5.59 -22.28 14.38
CA SER A 453 5.74 -22.76 15.76
C SER A 453 6.57 -24.04 15.90
N GLU A 454 6.76 -24.79 14.80
CA GLU A 454 7.64 -25.97 14.77
C GLU A 454 9.14 -25.60 14.76
N TYR A 455 9.48 -24.33 14.52
CA TYR A 455 10.84 -23.85 14.33
C TYR A 455 11.22 -22.79 15.39
N GLN A 456 12.42 -22.91 15.97
CA GLN A 456 12.90 -21.94 16.95
C GLN A 456 13.50 -20.71 16.26
N GLY A 457 13.16 -19.52 16.74
CA GLY A 457 13.76 -18.25 16.31
C GLY A 457 13.06 -17.57 15.13
N LEU A 458 12.03 -18.18 14.54
CA LEU A 458 11.25 -17.58 13.46
C LEU A 458 9.92 -17.06 13.99
N ILE A 459 9.67 -15.77 13.87
CA ILE A 459 8.43 -15.12 14.34
C ILE A 459 7.65 -14.62 13.12
N PRO A 460 6.48 -15.20 12.85
CA PRO A 460 5.62 -14.75 11.77
C PRO A 460 4.63 -13.67 12.22
N TYR A 461 4.29 -12.79 11.27
CA TYR A 461 3.21 -11.83 11.40
C TYR A 461 2.41 -11.78 10.10
N VAL A 462 1.08 -11.89 10.18
CA VAL A 462 0.18 -11.66 9.05
C VAL A 462 -0.41 -10.24 9.16
N THR A 463 -0.04 -9.40 8.20
CA THR A 463 -0.40 -7.98 8.09
C THR A 463 -0.94 -7.65 6.68
N GLY A 464 -1.05 -6.37 6.33
CA GLY A 464 -1.75 -5.88 5.14
C GLY A 464 -3.20 -5.47 5.43
N GLY A 465 -3.85 -4.84 4.44
CA GLY A 465 -5.18 -4.23 4.60
C GLY A 465 -6.24 -5.20 5.14
N ASP A 466 -6.31 -6.41 4.59
CA ASP A 466 -7.28 -7.43 5.02
C ASP A 466 -7.07 -7.88 6.48
N ALA A 467 -5.81 -8.05 6.89
CA ALA A 467 -5.46 -8.50 8.22
C ALA A 467 -5.68 -7.41 9.28
N ILE A 468 -5.40 -6.16 8.91
CA ILE A 468 -5.73 -4.97 9.69
C ILE A 468 -7.24 -4.88 9.90
N ASN A 469 -8.03 -5.02 8.83
CA ASN A 469 -9.48 -4.97 8.89
C ASN A 469 -10.06 -6.07 9.79
N LEU A 470 -9.60 -7.32 9.64
CA LEU A 470 -10.04 -8.43 10.49
C LEU A 470 -9.74 -8.17 11.98
N ASP A 471 -8.54 -7.68 12.30
CA ASP A 471 -8.15 -7.39 13.69
C ASP A 471 -8.96 -6.26 14.32
N ILE A 472 -9.26 -5.21 13.56
CA ILE A 472 -10.14 -4.12 14.01
C ILE A 472 -11.54 -4.67 14.30
N ASN A 473 -12.08 -5.54 13.42
CA ASN A 473 -13.40 -6.14 13.59
C ASN A 473 -13.48 -6.96 14.88
N GLU A 474 -12.51 -7.86 15.07
CA GLU A 474 -12.45 -8.67 16.28
C GLU A 474 -12.24 -7.84 17.55
N ALA A 475 -11.38 -6.81 17.48
CA ALA A 475 -11.14 -5.92 18.60
C ALA A 475 -12.42 -5.14 18.97
N PHE A 476 -13.16 -4.69 17.97
CA PHE A 476 -14.43 -4.00 18.16
C PHE A 476 -15.51 -4.90 18.76
N ASP A 477 -15.66 -6.14 18.27
CA ASP A 477 -16.59 -7.11 18.85
C ASP A 477 -16.25 -7.41 20.31
N LYS A 478 -14.97 -7.65 20.61
CA LYS A 478 -14.47 -7.85 21.99
C LYS A 478 -14.70 -6.60 22.86
N ASP A 479 -14.64 -5.41 22.30
CA ASP A 479 -14.91 -4.16 23.00
C ASP A 479 -16.41 -4.01 23.31
N LEU A 480 -17.30 -4.29 22.35
CA LEU A 480 -18.75 -4.26 22.58
C LEU A 480 -19.18 -5.27 23.65
N GLU A 481 -18.64 -6.50 23.61
CA GLU A 481 -18.91 -7.52 24.62
C GLU A 481 -18.55 -7.07 26.06
N LYS A 482 -17.52 -6.23 26.19
CA LYS A 482 -17.06 -5.69 27.49
C LYS A 482 -17.80 -4.40 27.88
N ILE A 483 -17.96 -3.46 26.96
CA ILE A 483 -18.47 -2.11 27.22
C ILE A 483 -19.97 -2.14 27.52
N ASP A 484 -20.77 -2.84 26.71
CA ASP A 484 -22.23 -2.80 26.79
C ASP A 484 -22.79 -3.24 28.16
N PRO A 485 -22.36 -4.39 28.74
CA PRO A 485 -22.83 -4.79 30.07
C PRO A 485 -22.42 -3.80 31.16
N VAL A 486 -21.21 -3.23 31.06
CA VAL A 486 -20.69 -2.27 32.04
C VAL A 486 -21.52 -0.99 32.02
N VAL A 487 -21.82 -0.45 30.83
CA VAL A 487 -22.70 0.73 30.67
C VAL A 487 -24.07 0.47 31.27
N ILE A 488 -24.71 -0.65 30.91
CA ILE A 488 -26.07 -0.96 31.37
C ILE A 488 -26.11 -1.10 32.89
N VAL A 489 -25.16 -1.84 33.48
CA VAL A 489 -25.07 -2.00 34.93
C VAL A 489 -24.81 -0.66 35.62
N LEU A 490 -23.90 0.14 35.09
CA LEU A 490 -23.59 1.48 35.63
C LEU A 490 -24.83 2.38 35.64
N ILE A 491 -25.55 2.45 34.52
CA ILE A 491 -26.79 3.23 34.40
C ILE A 491 -27.85 2.72 35.40
N LEU A 492 -28.06 1.40 35.49
CA LEU A 492 -29.01 0.79 36.42
C LEU A 492 -28.68 1.14 37.88
N VAL A 493 -27.40 1.05 38.26
CA VAL A 493 -26.94 1.37 39.62
C VAL A 493 -27.13 2.86 39.91
N LEU A 494 -26.69 3.75 39.04
CA LEU A 494 -26.78 5.20 39.24
C LEU A 494 -28.24 5.69 39.31
N ILE A 495 -29.09 5.25 38.39
CA ILE A 495 -30.53 5.58 38.40
C ILE A 495 -31.21 4.93 39.62
N GLY A 496 -30.83 3.69 39.96
CA GLY A 496 -31.35 2.97 41.13
C GLY A 496 -31.06 3.69 42.43
N MET A 497 -29.82 4.19 42.58
CA MET A 497 -29.41 5.02 43.72
C MET A 497 -30.19 6.35 43.77
N PHE A 498 -30.43 6.98 42.62
CA PHE A 498 -31.15 8.25 42.56
C PHE A 498 -32.64 8.12 42.93
N PHE A 499 -33.35 7.21 42.27
CA PHE A 499 -34.78 7.01 42.54
C PHE A 499 -35.05 6.21 43.81
N ARG A 500 -34.05 5.46 44.31
CA ARG A 500 -34.19 4.45 45.38
C ARG A 500 -35.24 3.39 45.01
N SER A 501 -35.27 3.04 43.72
CA SER A 501 -36.25 2.14 43.12
C SER A 501 -35.57 1.30 42.06
N ILE A 502 -35.86 0.00 42.07
CA ILE A 502 -35.36 -0.95 41.07
C ILE A 502 -36.20 -0.83 39.79
N VAL A 503 -37.52 -0.66 39.92
CA VAL A 503 -38.40 -0.58 38.76
C VAL A 503 -38.16 0.73 38.00
N ALA A 504 -38.01 1.85 38.71
CA ALA A 504 -37.74 3.14 38.09
C ALA A 504 -36.36 3.20 37.41
N SER A 505 -35.39 2.40 37.87
CA SER A 505 -34.08 2.32 37.24
C SER A 505 -34.06 1.49 35.97
N SER A 506 -34.89 0.45 35.87
CA SER A 506 -34.91 -0.41 34.69
C SER A 506 -35.71 0.18 33.52
N ILE A 507 -36.72 1.02 33.79
CA ILE A 507 -37.59 1.54 32.71
C ILE A 507 -36.85 2.42 31.69
N PRO A 508 -36.00 3.40 32.08
CA PRO A 508 -35.24 4.20 31.13
C PRO A 508 -34.36 3.36 30.17
N PRO A 509 -33.39 2.54 30.65
CA PRO A 509 -32.53 1.78 29.75
C PRO A 509 -33.31 0.75 28.94
N LEU A 510 -34.41 0.17 29.46
CA LEU A 510 -35.25 -0.74 28.68
C LEU A 510 -35.98 0.00 27.53
N SER A 511 -36.50 1.19 27.80
CA SER A 511 -37.19 2.00 26.79
C SER A 511 -36.21 2.44 25.70
N ILE A 512 -34.99 2.81 26.09
CA ILE A 512 -33.96 3.22 25.14
C ILE A 512 -33.34 2.02 24.41
N GLY A 513 -33.16 0.86 25.04
CA GLY A 513 -32.73 -0.36 24.35
C GLY A 513 -33.69 -0.75 23.22
N ILE A 514 -35.00 -0.54 23.43
CA ILE A 514 -36.01 -0.64 22.37
C ILE A 514 -35.74 0.38 21.25
N ALA A 515 -35.42 1.63 21.58
CA ALA A 515 -35.12 2.67 20.60
C ALA A 515 -33.87 2.31 19.77
N ILE A 516 -32.84 1.76 20.42
CA ILE A 516 -31.60 1.31 19.78
C ILE A 516 -31.88 0.19 18.78
N GLY A 517 -32.68 -0.82 19.15
CA GLY A 517 -33.05 -1.88 18.21
C GLY A 517 -33.81 -1.36 16.97
N VAL A 518 -34.61 -0.30 17.12
CA VAL A 518 -35.26 0.36 15.97
C VAL A 518 -34.24 1.16 15.15
N ALA A 519 -33.32 1.88 15.79
CA ALA A 519 -32.28 2.63 15.12
C ALA A 519 -31.34 1.71 14.31
N MET A 520 -30.95 0.58 14.89
CA MET A 520 -30.18 -0.48 14.23
C MET A 520 -30.85 -0.97 12.94
N ALA A 521 -32.16 -1.27 12.97
CA ALA A 521 -32.86 -1.68 11.75
C ALA A 521 -32.90 -0.58 10.67
N VAL A 522 -32.97 0.70 11.07
CA VAL A 522 -32.92 1.82 10.12
C VAL A 522 -31.51 1.98 9.54
N ILE A 523 -30.48 1.80 10.37
CA ILE A 523 -29.07 1.80 9.95
C ILE A 523 -28.79 0.67 8.97
N TYR A 524 -29.26 -0.55 9.25
CA TYR A 524 -29.15 -1.66 8.31
C TYR A 524 -29.72 -1.27 6.93
N PHE A 525 -30.91 -0.66 6.90
CA PHE A 525 -31.51 -0.18 5.66
C PHE A 525 -30.68 0.92 4.96
N ILE A 526 -30.09 1.84 5.73
CA ILE A 526 -29.20 2.88 5.18
C ILE A 526 -27.93 2.23 4.60
N GLY A 527 -27.32 1.29 5.33
CA GLY A 527 -26.11 0.57 4.95
C GLY A 527 -26.30 -0.27 3.69
N SER A 528 -27.44 -0.95 3.56
CA SER A 528 -27.71 -1.80 2.40
C SER A 528 -28.08 -1.04 1.13
N TYR A 529 -28.59 0.21 1.22
CA TYR A 529 -29.21 0.88 0.07
C TYR A 529 -28.78 2.32 -0.19
N LEU A 530 -28.24 3.04 0.80
CA LEU A 530 -27.92 4.47 0.67
C LEU A 530 -26.41 4.73 0.71
N THR A 531 -25.72 4.28 1.75
CA THR A 531 -24.32 4.61 1.99
C THR A 531 -23.67 3.62 2.94
N SER A 532 -22.37 3.40 2.79
CA SER A 532 -21.55 2.62 3.71
C SER A 532 -21.56 3.21 5.12
N ILE A 533 -21.52 2.36 6.15
CA ILE A 533 -21.60 2.79 7.54
C ILE A 533 -20.34 2.40 8.27
N HIS A 534 -19.58 3.39 8.74
CA HIS A 534 -18.38 3.11 9.52
C HIS A 534 -18.73 2.46 10.86
N TYR A 535 -17.96 1.47 11.31
CA TYR A 535 -18.23 0.72 12.56
C TYR A 535 -18.33 1.60 13.81
N SER A 536 -17.51 2.66 13.89
CA SER A 536 -17.49 3.58 15.04
C SER A 536 -18.83 4.29 15.25
N VAL A 537 -19.67 4.38 14.21
CA VAL A 537 -21.04 4.92 14.27
C VAL A 537 -21.86 4.17 15.32
N LEU A 538 -21.75 2.84 15.39
CA LEU A 538 -22.54 2.03 16.33
C LEU A 538 -22.18 2.31 17.78
N ALA A 539 -20.88 2.28 18.12
CA ALA A 539 -20.44 2.51 19.49
C ALA A 539 -20.86 3.89 19.99
N ILE A 540 -20.71 4.93 19.16
CA ILE A 540 -21.09 6.30 19.51
C ILE A 540 -22.60 6.44 19.56
N MET A 541 -23.34 5.82 18.65
CA MET A 541 -24.80 5.86 18.65
C MET A 541 -25.39 5.19 19.88
N ILE A 542 -24.99 3.95 20.19
CA ILE A 542 -25.48 3.20 21.36
C ILE A 542 -25.22 4.01 22.63
N THR A 543 -23.99 4.50 22.79
CA THR A 543 -23.58 5.28 23.96
C THR A 543 -24.34 6.61 24.05
N ALA A 544 -24.44 7.36 22.95
CA ALA A 544 -25.16 8.63 22.92
C ALA A 544 -26.66 8.46 23.16
N MET A 545 -27.28 7.43 22.58
CA MET A 545 -28.69 7.10 22.80
C MET A 545 -28.94 6.66 24.25
N LEU A 546 -28.09 5.80 24.82
CA LEU A 546 -28.19 5.40 26.23
C LEU A 546 -28.01 6.58 27.16
N GLY A 547 -27.02 7.43 26.95
CA GLY A 547 -26.79 8.64 27.74
C GLY A 547 -27.96 9.63 27.64
N ALA A 548 -28.13 10.22 26.46
CA ALA A 548 -29.12 11.28 26.22
C ALA A 548 -30.56 10.78 26.37
N GLY A 549 -30.86 9.60 25.81
CA GLY A 549 -32.18 9.00 25.87
C GLY A 549 -32.61 8.63 27.29
N CYS A 550 -31.69 8.08 28.10
CA CYS A 550 -32.02 7.82 29.50
C CYS A 550 -32.23 9.14 30.26
N ASP A 551 -31.46 10.18 29.96
CA ASP A 551 -31.64 11.50 30.55
C ASP A 551 -33.04 12.06 30.25
N TYR A 552 -33.50 11.99 29.01
CA TYR A 552 -34.87 12.38 28.63
C TYR A 552 -35.92 11.66 29.48
N CYS A 553 -35.73 10.35 29.68
CA CYS A 553 -36.61 9.55 30.51
C CYS A 553 -36.54 9.96 32.00
N ILE A 554 -35.34 10.20 32.53
CA ILE A 554 -35.14 10.61 33.92
C ILE A 554 -35.82 11.96 34.19
N PHE A 555 -35.77 12.92 33.26
CA PHE A 555 -36.43 14.22 33.42
C PHE A 555 -37.95 14.09 33.52
N ILE A 556 -38.57 13.33 32.61
CA ILE A 556 -40.01 13.08 32.63
C ILE A 556 -40.41 12.33 33.91
N LEU A 557 -39.62 11.31 34.31
CA LEU A 557 -39.86 10.53 35.54
C LEU A 557 -39.68 11.35 36.82
N SER A 558 -38.65 12.19 36.88
CA SER A 558 -38.38 13.08 38.00
C SER A 558 -39.51 14.09 38.17
N ARG A 559 -40.02 14.65 37.05
CA ARG A 559 -41.17 15.56 37.06
C ARG A 559 -42.45 14.86 37.50
N TYR A 560 -42.69 13.65 37.00
CA TYR A 560 -43.82 12.83 37.44
C TYR A 560 -43.77 12.58 38.95
N ARG A 561 -42.60 12.21 39.48
CA ARG A 561 -42.37 12.02 40.91
C ARG A 561 -42.64 13.30 41.71
N GLU A 562 -42.16 14.45 41.23
CA GLU A 562 -42.37 15.74 41.88
C GLU A 562 -43.87 16.06 42.00
N GLU A 563 -44.61 15.94 40.90
CA GLU A 563 -46.03 16.29 40.86
C GLU A 563 -46.92 15.29 41.63
N ARG A 564 -46.57 14.00 41.62
CA ARG A 564 -47.19 13.00 42.50
C ARG A 564 -46.97 13.30 43.98
N THR A 565 -45.77 13.77 44.35
CA THR A 565 -45.45 14.19 45.72
C THR A 565 -46.20 15.46 46.12
N ASN A 566 -46.48 16.37 45.17
CA ASN A 566 -47.33 17.55 45.37
C ASN A 566 -48.81 17.20 45.62
N GLY A 567 -49.22 15.96 45.34
CA GLY A 567 -50.55 15.41 45.62
C GLY A 567 -51.50 15.40 44.43
N LEU A 568 -51.01 15.62 43.21
CA LEU A 568 -51.82 15.53 41.97
C LEU A 568 -52.11 14.08 41.61
N SER A 569 -53.19 13.79 40.86
CA SER A 569 -53.53 12.41 40.42
C SER A 569 -52.48 11.82 39.46
N LYS A 570 -52.56 10.53 39.15
CA LYS A 570 -51.60 9.86 38.26
C LYS A 570 -51.66 10.48 36.86
N GLU A 571 -52.86 10.58 36.30
CA GLU A 571 -53.14 11.10 34.96
C GLU A 571 -52.74 12.57 34.86
N GLU A 572 -53.09 13.36 35.88
CA GLU A 572 -52.74 14.76 35.98
C GLU A 572 -51.22 14.97 36.03
N SER A 573 -50.52 14.14 36.83
CA SER A 573 -49.07 14.23 36.97
C SER A 573 -48.35 13.85 35.68
N VAL A 574 -48.83 12.83 34.95
CA VAL A 574 -48.28 12.48 33.63
C VAL A 574 -48.50 13.64 32.64
N ARG A 575 -49.72 14.19 32.58
CA ARG A 575 -50.05 15.30 31.68
C ARG A 575 -49.13 16.51 31.90
N ILE A 576 -48.99 16.95 33.15
CA ILE A 576 -48.13 18.09 33.50
C ILE A 576 -46.65 17.79 33.24
N SER A 577 -46.22 16.54 33.43
CA SER A 577 -44.84 16.14 33.15
C SER A 577 -44.53 16.24 31.66
N VAL A 578 -45.43 15.75 30.80
CA VAL A 578 -45.27 15.85 29.34
C VAL A 578 -45.38 17.31 28.87
N GLU A 579 -46.26 18.12 29.47
CA GLU A 579 -46.41 19.53 29.10
C GLU A 579 -45.14 20.35 29.39
N TRP A 580 -44.59 20.25 30.60
CA TRP A 580 -43.46 21.10 31.01
C TRP A 580 -42.09 20.45 30.81
N ALA A 581 -41.91 19.21 31.25
CA ALA A 581 -40.64 18.52 31.04
C ALA A 581 -40.50 18.06 29.58
N GLY A 582 -41.60 17.71 28.91
CA GLY A 582 -41.58 17.38 27.48
C GLY A 582 -41.22 18.55 26.58
N GLU A 583 -41.63 19.81 26.87
CA GLU A 583 -41.16 20.98 26.11
C GLU A 583 -39.63 21.10 26.20
N ALA A 584 -39.07 20.98 27.40
CA ALA A 584 -37.63 21.07 27.61
C ALA A 584 -36.87 19.91 26.95
N VAL A 585 -37.33 18.68 27.12
CA VAL A 585 -36.75 17.47 26.50
C VAL A 585 -36.83 17.51 24.98
N THR A 586 -37.94 17.97 24.40
CA THR A 586 -38.08 18.11 22.94
C THR A 586 -37.10 19.15 22.39
N THR A 587 -36.94 20.27 23.11
CA THR A 587 -35.99 21.32 22.71
C THR A 587 -34.57 20.79 22.71
N SER A 588 -34.19 20.13 23.80
CA SER A 588 -32.89 19.50 23.98
C SER A 588 -32.65 18.44 22.89
N GLY A 589 -33.57 17.48 22.70
CA GLY A 589 -33.44 16.47 21.66
C GLY A 589 -33.38 17.02 20.23
N MET A 590 -34.11 18.10 19.92
CA MET A 590 -34.01 18.77 18.61
C MET A 590 -32.64 19.41 18.42
N THR A 591 -32.04 19.99 19.46
CA THR A 591 -30.71 20.58 19.33
C THR A 591 -29.62 19.53 19.20
N VAL A 592 -29.75 18.39 19.88
CA VAL A 592 -28.86 17.24 19.71
C VAL A 592 -28.96 16.68 18.29
N MET A 593 -30.19 16.50 17.78
CA MET A 593 -30.45 16.05 16.42
C MET A 593 -29.84 16.99 15.38
N ILE A 594 -29.91 18.31 15.59
CA ILE A 594 -29.27 19.29 14.69
C ILE A 594 -27.74 19.24 14.81
N GLY A 595 -27.21 19.15 16.03
CA GLY A 595 -25.77 19.02 16.27
C GLY A 595 -25.18 17.86 15.46
N PHE A 596 -25.75 16.66 15.63
CA PHE A 596 -25.35 15.49 14.84
C PHE A 596 -25.69 15.63 13.36
N GLY A 597 -26.88 16.11 13.03
CA GLY A 597 -27.35 16.20 11.65
C GLY A 597 -26.50 17.11 10.76
N VAL A 598 -25.76 18.08 11.32
CA VAL A 598 -24.82 18.90 10.55
C VAL A 598 -23.62 18.10 10.06
N LEU A 599 -23.20 17.03 10.76
CA LEU A 599 -22.15 16.14 10.25
C LEU A 599 -22.55 15.49 8.93
N ALA A 600 -23.85 15.31 8.68
CA ALA A 600 -24.38 14.77 7.43
C ALA A 600 -24.10 15.68 6.20
N LEU A 601 -23.64 16.92 6.43
CA LEU A 601 -23.24 17.84 5.37
C LEU A 601 -21.76 17.69 4.96
N GLY A 602 -20.99 16.87 5.67
CA GLY A 602 -19.59 16.61 5.33
C GLY A 602 -19.46 15.92 3.99
N ARG A 603 -18.32 16.09 3.34
CA ARG A 603 -17.95 15.37 2.11
C ARG A 603 -17.42 13.98 2.43
N PHE A 604 -16.70 13.81 3.54
CA PHE A 604 -16.17 12.51 3.97
C PHE A 604 -17.30 11.57 4.44
N ALA A 605 -17.37 10.35 3.88
CA ALA A 605 -18.52 9.45 4.08
C ALA A 605 -18.68 8.99 5.54
N LEU A 606 -17.58 8.87 6.28
CA LEU A 606 -17.61 8.61 7.72
C LEU A 606 -18.41 9.70 8.46
N LEU A 607 -18.17 10.98 8.17
CA LEU A 607 -18.92 12.08 8.80
C LEU A 607 -20.39 12.07 8.38
N GLN A 608 -20.67 11.75 7.11
CA GLN A 608 -22.03 11.65 6.60
C GLN A 608 -22.83 10.55 7.32
N SER A 609 -22.26 9.35 7.37
CA SER A 609 -22.88 8.18 8.01
C SER A 609 -23.08 8.39 9.51
N MET A 610 -22.11 9.00 10.20
CA MET A 610 -22.25 9.41 11.60
C MET A 610 -23.38 10.43 11.78
N GLY A 611 -23.41 11.49 10.99
CA GLY A 611 -24.40 12.55 11.13
C GLY A 611 -25.82 12.05 10.93
N LEU A 612 -26.04 11.26 9.89
CA LEU A 612 -27.35 10.70 9.59
C LEU A 612 -27.80 9.71 10.67
N SER A 613 -26.93 8.76 11.01
CA SER A 613 -27.23 7.68 11.96
C SER A 613 -27.46 8.21 13.38
N LEU A 614 -26.60 9.10 13.86
CA LEU A 614 -26.70 9.68 15.20
C LEU A 614 -27.93 10.60 15.33
N ALA A 615 -28.20 11.44 14.33
CA ALA A 615 -29.38 12.30 14.34
C ALA A 615 -30.69 11.50 14.34
N ILE A 616 -30.77 10.44 13.51
CA ILE A 616 -31.93 9.53 13.46
C ILE A 616 -32.06 8.77 14.78
N GLY A 617 -30.96 8.23 15.32
CA GLY A 617 -30.95 7.53 16.61
C GLY A 617 -31.51 8.40 17.73
N ILE A 618 -31.05 9.65 17.84
CA ILE A 618 -31.55 10.60 18.84
C ILE A 618 -33.02 10.96 18.60
N LEU A 619 -33.44 11.14 17.34
CA LEU A 619 -34.86 11.39 17.01
C LEU A 619 -35.74 10.23 17.48
N ILE A 620 -35.33 8.98 17.25
CA ILE A 620 -36.04 7.79 17.70
C ILE A 620 -36.08 7.73 19.23
N ALA A 621 -34.95 7.97 19.91
CA ALA A 621 -34.87 8.02 21.37
C ALA A 621 -35.83 9.08 21.95
N LEU A 622 -35.88 10.26 21.34
CA LEU A 622 -36.78 11.35 21.73
C LEU A 622 -38.25 10.95 21.57
N LEU A 623 -38.62 10.37 20.42
CA LEU A 623 -39.99 9.90 20.17
C LEU A 623 -40.41 8.83 21.19
N VAL A 624 -39.51 7.90 21.52
CA VAL A 624 -39.75 6.86 22.51
C VAL A 624 -39.91 7.46 23.91
N ALA A 625 -39.05 8.40 24.31
CA ALA A 625 -39.14 9.08 25.60
C ALA A 625 -40.43 9.90 25.76
N LEU A 626 -40.97 10.48 24.67
CA LEU A 626 -42.20 11.28 24.70
C LEU A 626 -43.49 10.45 24.54
N THR A 627 -43.41 9.20 24.08
CA THR A 627 -44.60 8.37 23.79
C THR A 627 -44.65 7.10 24.63
N LEU A 628 -43.63 6.25 24.54
CA LEU A 628 -43.59 4.94 25.21
C LEU A 628 -43.46 5.11 26.72
N LEU A 629 -42.57 6.00 27.17
CA LEU A 629 -42.34 6.21 28.60
C LEU A 629 -43.59 6.72 29.34
N PRO A 630 -44.29 7.79 28.90
CA PRO A 630 -45.55 8.20 29.52
C PRO A 630 -46.60 7.09 29.57
N SER A 631 -46.65 6.25 28.51
CA SER A 631 -47.54 5.09 28.46
C SER A 631 -47.18 4.05 29.54
N ILE A 632 -45.89 3.75 29.72
CA ILE A 632 -45.40 2.86 30.79
C ILE A 632 -45.72 3.44 32.18
N ILE A 633 -45.53 4.75 32.38
CA ILE A 633 -45.85 5.43 33.63
C ILE A 633 -47.35 5.32 33.94
N CYS A 634 -48.22 5.48 32.94
CA CYS A 634 -49.66 5.30 33.10
C CYS A 634 -50.04 3.87 33.51
N LEU A 635 -49.38 2.85 32.94
CA LEU A 635 -49.65 1.44 33.22
C LEU A 635 -49.16 1.02 34.63
N LEU A 636 -47.93 1.39 34.99
CA LEU A 636 -47.30 0.97 36.26
C LEU A 636 -47.70 1.87 37.43
N GLY A 637 -47.97 3.15 37.17
CA GLY A 637 -48.29 4.17 38.17
C GLY A 637 -47.28 4.21 39.32
N ASP A 638 -47.77 4.27 40.56
CA ASP A 638 -46.91 4.42 41.75
C ASP A 638 -46.05 3.17 42.04
N ARG A 639 -46.32 2.00 41.42
CA ARG A 639 -45.49 0.79 41.57
C ARG A 639 -44.08 0.99 41.01
N LEU A 640 -43.90 1.96 40.12
CA LEU A 640 -42.63 2.32 39.53
C LEU A 640 -41.57 2.69 40.58
N PHE A 641 -41.95 3.17 41.76
CA PHE A 641 -41.00 3.61 42.79
C PHE A 641 -40.67 2.53 43.83
N TRP A 642 -41.17 1.31 43.65
CA TRP A 642 -40.89 0.19 44.55
C TRP A 642 -39.38 -0.18 44.55
N PRO A 643 -38.77 -0.47 45.73
CA PRO A 643 -39.36 -0.66 47.06
C PRO A 643 -39.58 0.61 47.90
N SER A 644 -39.12 1.78 47.43
CA SER A 644 -39.38 3.05 48.09
C SER A 644 -40.88 3.39 48.02
N LYS A 645 -41.48 3.77 49.16
CA LYS A 645 -42.86 4.27 49.17
C LYS A 645 -42.85 5.75 48.75
N LEU A 646 -43.63 6.09 47.72
CA LEU A 646 -43.96 7.47 47.37
C LEU A 646 -44.85 8.07 48.47
N GLU A 647 -44.32 9.05 49.20
CA GLU A 647 -45.09 9.75 50.24
C GLU A 647 -45.97 10.82 49.61
N THR A 648 -47.26 10.53 49.41
CA THR A 648 -48.21 11.41 48.74
C THR A 648 -49.02 12.27 49.72
N GLY A 649 -49.50 13.43 49.25
CA GLY A 649 -50.49 14.25 49.97
C GLY A 649 -49.96 15.05 51.17
N ARG A 650 -50.72 15.09 52.29
CA ARG A 650 -50.39 15.90 53.48
C ARG A 650 -49.08 15.49 54.15
N ARG A 651 -48.74 14.20 54.13
CA ARG A 651 -47.51 13.67 54.73
C ARG A 651 -46.26 14.07 53.92
N GLY A 652 -46.35 14.03 52.59
CA GLY A 652 -45.32 14.56 51.69
C GLY A 652 -45.12 16.08 51.82
N LYS A 653 -46.21 16.86 51.97
CA LYS A 653 -46.12 18.30 52.23
C LYS A 653 -45.48 18.64 53.60
N SER A 654 -45.71 17.83 54.64
CA SER A 654 -45.11 18.02 55.98
C SER A 654 -43.62 17.74 55.98
N ILE A 655 -43.20 16.59 55.44
CA ILE A 655 -41.79 16.19 55.36
C ILE A 655 -41.00 17.17 54.48
N ARG A 656 -41.62 17.68 53.41
CA ARG A 656 -41.02 18.73 52.58
C ARG A 656 -40.86 20.05 53.34
N LYS A 657 -41.75 20.39 54.28
CA LYS A 657 -41.64 21.61 55.10
C LYS A 657 -40.45 21.50 56.07
N ASP A 658 -40.27 20.34 56.70
CA ASP A 658 -39.14 20.06 57.60
C ASP A 658 -37.78 20.01 56.85
N ILE A 659 -37.79 19.54 55.59
CA ILE A 659 -36.60 19.57 54.71
C ILE A 659 -36.32 20.99 54.18
N LYS A 660 -37.37 21.80 53.92
CA LYS A 660 -37.24 23.18 53.41
C LYS A 660 -36.49 24.12 54.35
N GLU A 661 -36.47 23.83 55.65
CA GLU A 661 -35.73 24.63 56.63
C GLU A 661 -34.20 24.42 56.57
N LYS A 662 -33.72 23.35 55.92
CA LYS A 662 -32.29 23.11 55.67
C LYS A 662 -31.95 23.33 54.21
N ILE A 663 -31.28 24.44 53.91
CA ILE A 663 -30.85 24.72 52.54
C ILE A 663 -29.79 23.69 52.11
N GLY A 664 -30.09 22.94 51.06
CA GLY A 664 -29.22 21.90 50.51
C GLY A 664 -27.94 22.44 49.87
N TYR A 665 -27.04 21.54 49.46
CA TYR A 665 -25.79 21.87 48.75
C TYR A 665 -26.05 22.81 47.57
N PHE A 666 -26.96 22.46 46.68
CA PHE A 666 -27.27 23.24 45.48
C PHE A 666 -27.77 24.66 45.78
N GLY A 667 -28.61 24.85 46.81
CA GLY A 667 -29.05 26.19 47.21
C GLY A 667 -27.92 27.03 47.83
N LYS A 668 -26.93 26.40 48.50
CA LYS A 668 -25.72 27.09 49.00
C LYS A 668 -24.79 27.47 47.85
N SER A 669 -24.53 26.55 46.92
CA SER A 669 -23.67 26.77 45.76
C SER A 669 -24.25 27.85 44.84
N ALA A 670 -25.56 27.84 44.59
CA ALA A 670 -26.22 28.87 43.80
C ALA A 670 -26.09 30.26 44.44
N ARG A 671 -26.30 30.39 45.75
CA ARG A 671 -26.08 31.67 46.46
C ARG A 671 -24.62 32.11 46.43
N PHE A 672 -23.68 31.17 46.54
CA PHE A 672 -22.27 31.47 46.40
C PHE A 672 -21.95 32.02 45.01
N ALA A 673 -22.49 31.39 43.96
CA ALA A 673 -22.33 31.80 42.58
C ALA A 673 -22.92 33.20 42.31
N VAL A 674 -24.13 33.45 42.80
CA VAL A 674 -24.79 34.76 42.70
C VAL A 674 -23.99 35.85 43.42
N LYS A 675 -23.44 35.55 44.61
CA LYS A 675 -22.69 36.53 45.41
C LYS A 675 -21.32 36.86 44.81
N HIS A 676 -20.61 35.89 44.26
CA HIS A 676 -19.24 36.04 43.74
C HIS A 676 -19.17 35.99 42.21
N ALA A 677 -20.25 36.36 41.52
CA ALA A 677 -20.39 36.20 40.08
C ALA A 677 -19.21 36.76 39.27
N LYS A 678 -18.73 37.97 39.61
CA LYS A 678 -17.58 38.61 38.94
C LYS A 678 -16.28 37.80 39.07
N VAL A 679 -16.03 37.23 40.24
CA VAL A 679 -14.80 36.45 40.51
C VAL A 679 -14.83 35.13 39.75
N ILE A 680 -15.99 34.47 39.72
CA ILE A 680 -16.17 33.20 39.01
C ILE A 680 -15.98 33.39 37.50
N VAL A 681 -16.57 34.43 36.92
CA VAL A 681 -16.40 34.72 35.48
C VAL A 681 -14.96 35.12 35.16
N LEU A 682 -14.30 35.91 36.01
CA LEU A 682 -12.89 36.25 35.82
C LEU A 682 -11.98 35.00 35.89
N ALA A 683 -12.23 34.11 36.85
CA ALA A 683 -11.49 32.85 36.96
C ALA A 683 -11.70 31.96 35.73
N ALA A 684 -12.94 31.86 35.23
CA ALA A 684 -13.23 31.12 34.00
C ALA A 684 -12.46 31.72 32.81
N LEU A 685 -12.48 33.05 32.63
CA LEU A 685 -11.73 33.70 31.56
C LEU A 685 -10.21 33.48 31.67
N LEU A 686 -9.66 33.52 32.89
CA LEU A 686 -8.22 33.27 33.12
C LEU A 686 -7.80 31.84 32.76
N ILE A 687 -8.67 30.85 32.95
CA ILE A 687 -8.42 29.47 32.54
C ILE A 687 -8.60 29.35 31.02
N SER A 688 -9.62 30.00 30.45
CA SER A 688 -9.93 29.90 29.03
C SER A 688 -8.86 30.48 28.10
N VAL A 689 -8.18 31.57 28.46
CA VAL A 689 -7.14 32.17 27.59
C VAL A 689 -6.02 31.17 27.22
N PRO A 690 -5.31 30.53 28.17
CA PRO A 690 -4.26 29.57 27.84
C PRO A 690 -4.82 28.29 27.19
N THR A 691 -6.00 27.82 27.58
CA THR A 691 -6.59 26.62 26.96
C THR A 691 -7.03 26.89 25.52
N THR A 692 -7.55 28.08 25.21
CA THR A 692 -7.88 28.47 23.84
C THR A 692 -6.62 28.58 22.99
N TYR A 693 -5.50 29.09 23.52
CA TYR A 693 -4.23 29.06 22.81
C TYR A 693 -3.82 27.62 22.45
N LEU A 694 -3.87 26.69 23.41
CA LEU A 694 -3.57 25.28 23.16
C LEU A 694 -4.45 24.67 22.07
N VAL A 695 -5.75 24.97 22.08
CA VAL A 695 -6.70 24.49 21.06
C VAL A 695 -6.35 25.02 19.67
N LEU A 696 -5.95 26.28 19.56
CA LEU A 696 -5.60 26.91 18.28
C LEU A 696 -4.24 26.45 17.75
N THR A 697 -3.36 25.95 18.61
CA THR A 697 -2.05 25.39 18.24
C THR A 697 -2.04 23.85 18.31
N LEU A 698 -3.21 23.22 18.42
CA LEU A 698 -3.30 21.75 18.48
C LEU A 698 -2.89 21.18 17.13
N GLU A 699 -1.86 20.35 17.15
CA GLU A 699 -1.55 19.48 16.02
C GLU A 699 -2.24 18.15 16.24
N THR A 700 -3.08 17.76 15.27
CA THR A 700 -3.77 16.49 15.28
C THR A 700 -3.07 15.50 14.37
N SER A 701 -3.03 14.24 14.78
CA SER A 701 -2.50 13.14 13.99
C SER A 701 -3.58 12.50 13.12
N TYR A 702 -3.16 12.08 11.93
CA TYR A 702 -3.89 11.26 10.97
C TYR A 702 -3.35 9.83 10.90
N ASP A 703 -2.41 9.48 11.78
CA ASP A 703 -1.88 8.14 11.93
C ASP A 703 -2.86 7.29 12.75
N PHE A 704 -3.65 6.50 12.01
CA PHE A 704 -4.60 5.55 12.59
C PHE A 704 -3.93 4.28 13.09
N ILE A 705 -2.80 3.89 12.51
CA ILE A 705 -2.04 2.70 12.87
C ILE A 705 -1.52 2.84 14.30
N ALA A 706 -0.95 4.00 14.67
CA ALA A 706 -0.59 4.28 16.05
C ALA A 706 -1.79 4.15 17.01
N GLY A 707 -2.99 4.49 16.55
CA GLY A 707 -4.24 4.39 17.30
C GLY A 707 -4.88 3.00 17.37
N MET A 708 -4.37 2.04 16.60
CA MET A 708 -4.87 0.66 16.58
C MET A 708 -4.51 -0.10 17.87
N PRO A 709 -5.33 -1.09 18.27
CA PRO A 709 -5.00 -2.04 19.32
C PRO A 709 -3.67 -2.76 19.02
N ASP A 710 -3.04 -3.28 20.07
CA ASP A 710 -1.85 -4.13 19.93
C ASP A 710 -2.26 -5.50 19.36
N THR A 711 -2.18 -5.63 18.04
CA THR A 711 -2.60 -6.80 17.25
C THR A 711 -1.46 -7.32 16.39
N GLU A 712 -1.58 -8.56 15.91
CA GLU A 712 -0.58 -9.18 15.03
C GLU A 712 -0.36 -8.36 13.75
N SER A 713 -1.43 -7.86 13.13
CA SER A 713 -1.32 -7.04 11.91
C SER A 713 -0.54 -5.75 12.15
N LYS A 714 -0.77 -5.07 13.28
CA LYS A 714 -0.03 -3.86 13.65
C LYS A 714 1.45 -4.15 13.86
N GLN A 715 1.77 -5.20 14.63
CA GLN A 715 3.16 -5.61 14.87
C GLN A 715 3.86 -6.02 13.57
N GLY A 716 3.18 -6.73 12.66
CA GLY A 716 3.72 -7.07 11.35
C GLY A 716 4.05 -5.85 10.51
N LEU A 717 3.21 -4.81 10.56
CA LEU A 717 3.46 -3.56 9.84
C LEU A 717 4.64 -2.77 10.44
N GLU A 718 4.73 -2.71 11.78
CA GLU A 718 5.87 -2.09 12.49
C GLU A 718 7.19 -2.81 12.14
N VAL A 719 7.19 -4.14 12.13
CA VAL A 719 8.34 -4.97 11.76
C VAL A 719 8.78 -4.74 10.32
N LEU A 720 7.84 -4.70 9.38
CA LEU A 720 8.15 -4.34 8.00
C LEU A 720 8.72 -2.92 7.94
N GLY A 721 8.17 -1.99 8.73
CA GLY A 721 8.55 -0.57 8.77
C GLY A 721 9.99 -0.38 9.23
N ASP A 722 10.37 -1.08 10.29
CA ASP A 722 11.71 -1.08 10.84
C ASP A 722 12.71 -1.79 9.90
N GLY A 723 12.28 -2.85 9.21
CA GLY A 723 13.11 -3.64 8.31
C GLY A 723 13.37 -2.98 6.95
N PHE A 724 12.32 -2.61 6.22
CA PHE A 724 12.42 -2.07 4.84
C PHE A 724 12.47 -0.54 4.78
N GLY A 725 12.17 0.13 5.89
CA GLY A 725 11.97 1.56 5.98
C GLY A 725 10.50 1.93 5.78
N GLN A 726 9.98 2.77 6.68
CA GLN A 726 8.54 3.07 6.77
C GLN A 726 7.94 3.63 5.46
N GLY A 727 8.66 4.48 4.73
CA GLY A 727 8.19 5.03 3.44
C GLY A 727 8.29 4.09 2.23
N ARG A 728 8.90 2.90 2.37
CA ARG A 728 9.03 1.92 1.27
C ARG A 728 7.87 0.94 1.22
N ILE A 729 7.19 0.70 2.34
CA ILE A 729 6.02 -0.19 2.43
C ILE A 729 4.82 0.40 1.71
N ASP A 730 4.64 1.71 1.84
CA ASP A 730 3.53 2.44 1.24
C ASP A 730 4.05 3.72 0.58
N PRO A 731 4.71 3.57 -0.57
CA PRO A 731 5.34 4.68 -1.28
C PRO A 731 4.29 5.61 -1.90
N THR A 732 4.66 6.87 -2.08
CA THR A 732 3.82 7.84 -2.79
C THR A 732 4.03 7.70 -4.29
N PHE A 733 2.96 7.56 -5.07
CA PHE A 733 3.06 7.41 -6.51
C PHE A 733 2.68 8.69 -7.23
N MET A 734 3.41 9.01 -8.29
CA MET A 734 3.10 10.09 -9.21
C MET A 734 3.01 9.54 -10.62
N THR A 735 1.92 9.82 -11.33
CA THR A 735 1.80 9.51 -12.75
C THR A 735 1.97 10.75 -13.59
N VAL A 736 2.72 10.62 -14.68
CA VAL A 736 2.93 11.68 -15.67
C VAL A 736 2.34 11.19 -16.99
N ASN A 737 1.27 11.84 -17.43
CA ASN A 737 0.60 11.52 -18.68
C ASN A 737 1.02 12.50 -19.79
N PHE A 738 1.55 11.95 -20.88
CA PHE A 738 2.04 12.70 -22.03
C PHE A 738 1.03 12.70 -23.17
N THR A 739 1.06 13.76 -23.98
CA THR A 739 0.34 13.84 -25.26
C THR A 739 1.03 13.05 -26.38
N ILE A 740 2.27 12.62 -26.15
CA ILE A 740 3.10 11.85 -27.08
C ILE A 740 3.31 10.42 -26.55
N VAL A 741 3.65 9.51 -27.47
CA VAL A 741 3.97 8.12 -27.12
C VAL A 741 5.38 8.08 -26.54
N VAL A 742 5.48 7.69 -25.27
CA VAL A 742 6.74 7.58 -24.52
C VAL A 742 7.54 6.35 -24.94
N LEU A 743 6.84 5.26 -25.31
CA LEU A 743 7.46 4.00 -25.72
C LEU A 743 6.84 3.50 -27.04
N ASP A 744 7.62 3.46 -28.12
CA ASP A 744 7.20 2.86 -29.40
C ASP A 744 7.99 1.58 -29.70
N GLY A 745 7.35 0.42 -29.49
CA GLY A 745 8.00 -0.88 -29.52
C GLY A 745 9.00 -1.00 -28.37
N ASP A 746 10.29 -1.02 -28.70
CA ASP A 746 11.39 -1.07 -27.73
C ASP A 746 12.17 0.26 -27.63
N LYS A 747 11.67 1.33 -28.27
CA LYS A 747 12.34 2.63 -28.31
C LYS A 747 11.61 3.66 -27.45
N PHE A 748 12.31 4.17 -26.45
CA PHE A 748 11.84 5.29 -25.65
C PHE A 748 12.04 6.62 -26.38
N ASP A 749 11.08 7.52 -26.21
CA ASP A 749 11.22 8.91 -26.61
C ASP A 749 12.14 9.67 -25.63
N MET A 750 13.21 10.26 -26.15
CA MET A 750 14.24 10.89 -25.31
C MET A 750 13.77 12.22 -24.71
N GLU A 751 12.90 12.96 -25.39
CA GLU A 751 12.32 14.20 -24.84
C GLU A 751 11.45 13.89 -23.63
N SER A 752 10.62 12.84 -23.72
CA SER A 752 9.80 12.36 -22.60
C SER A 752 10.66 11.90 -21.42
N LEU A 753 11.73 11.13 -21.66
CA LEU A 753 12.64 10.69 -20.60
C LEU A 753 13.39 11.86 -19.95
N ASP A 754 13.81 12.86 -20.72
CA ASP A 754 14.44 14.07 -20.18
C ASP A 754 13.49 14.83 -19.25
N ILE A 755 12.20 14.94 -19.60
CA ILE A 755 11.17 15.54 -18.74
C ILE A 755 10.95 14.70 -17.47
N VAL A 756 10.90 13.37 -17.60
CA VAL A 756 10.78 12.46 -16.44
C VAL A 756 11.97 12.62 -15.50
N GLU A 757 13.18 12.78 -16.03
CA GLU A 757 14.37 13.02 -15.19
C GLU A 757 14.34 14.38 -14.52
N ASP A 758 13.93 15.45 -15.21
CA ASP A 758 13.78 16.77 -14.60
C ASP A 758 12.80 16.72 -13.41
N ILE A 759 11.64 16.07 -13.59
CA ILE A 759 10.65 15.85 -12.52
C ILE A 759 11.25 14.98 -11.40
N SER A 760 11.91 13.88 -11.75
CA SER A 760 12.50 12.95 -10.77
C SER A 760 13.58 13.64 -9.93
N HIS A 761 14.40 14.48 -10.54
CA HIS A 761 15.42 15.26 -9.87
C HIS A 761 14.83 16.32 -8.94
N ASP A 762 13.80 17.04 -9.38
CA ASP A 762 13.10 18.01 -8.55
C ASP A 762 12.48 17.33 -7.30
N LEU A 763 11.87 16.15 -7.47
CA LEU A 763 11.33 15.35 -6.37
C LEU A 763 12.43 14.85 -5.41
N ASP A 764 13.52 14.32 -5.94
CA ASP A 764 14.69 13.83 -5.17
C ASP A 764 15.39 14.96 -4.40
N SER A 765 15.21 16.21 -4.82
CA SER A 765 15.76 17.40 -4.15
C SER A 765 14.92 17.89 -2.97
N LEU A 766 13.69 17.39 -2.80
CA LEU A 766 12.81 17.79 -1.70
C LEU A 766 13.32 17.24 -0.35
N PRO A 767 13.20 18.00 0.75
CA PRO A 767 13.55 17.50 2.06
C PRO A 767 12.63 16.31 2.43
N HIS A 768 13.17 15.30 3.10
CA HIS A 768 12.44 14.09 3.54
C HIS A 768 12.01 13.12 2.43
N VAL A 769 12.45 13.34 1.18
CA VAL A 769 12.42 12.30 0.13
C VAL A 769 13.70 11.47 0.24
N LYS A 770 13.54 10.16 0.40
CA LYS A 770 14.67 9.21 0.54
C LYS A 770 15.20 8.78 -0.82
N GLU A 771 14.28 8.48 -1.75
CA GLU A 771 14.60 7.88 -3.03
C GLU A 771 13.43 8.10 -4.01
N VAL A 772 13.75 8.33 -5.29
CA VAL A 772 12.76 8.44 -6.37
C VAL A 772 13.06 7.39 -7.43
N MET A 773 12.11 6.49 -7.67
CA MET A 773 12.20 5.47 -8.72
C MET A 773 11.39 5.89 -9.93
N SER A 774 11.99 5.87 -11.11
CA SER A 774 11.36 6.24 -12.39
C SER A 774 12.03 5.51 -13.56
N PRO A 775 11.54 5.60 -14.81
CA PRO A 775 12.27 5.04 -15.96
C PRO A 775 13.70 5.57 -16.13
N THR A 776 14.03 6.77 -15.63
CA THR A 776 15.41 7.28 -15.67
C THR A 776 16.22 6.89 -14.43
N ARG A 777 15.52 6.43 -13.39
CA ARG A 777 16.06 5.99 -12.09
C ARG A 777 15.40 4.68 -11.62
N PRO A 778 15.49 3.58 -12.39
CA PRO A 778 14.68 2.37 -12.11
C PRO A 778 15.02 1.71 -10.78
N LEU A 779 16.20 2.00 -10.21
CA LEU A 779 16.67 1.53 -8.90
C LEU A 779 17.00 2.71 -7.96
N GLY A 780 16.34 3.85 -8.13
CA GLY A 780 16.57 5.07 -7.33
C GLY A 780 17.75 5.93 -7.77
N GLU A 781 18.72 5.36 -8.47
CA GLU A 781 19.89 6.07 -9.00
C GLU A 781 19.75 6.38 -10.50
N LEU A 782 20.29 7.53 -10.91
CA LEU A 782 20.30 7.96 -12.31
C LEU A 782 21.14 7.02 -13.19
N ILE A 783 20.49 6.41 -14.18
CA ILE A 783 21.16 5.63 -15.22
C ILE A 783 21.41 6.48 -16.48
N ASN A 784 22.40 6.09 -17.29
CA ASN A 784 22.60 6.66 -18.61
C ASN A 784 21.59 6.09 -19.61
N TYR A 785 20.33 6.49 -19.49
CA TYR A 785 19.22 6.04 -20.33
C TYR A 785 19.37 6.42 -21.81
N ARG A 786 20.24 7.39 -22.14
CA ARG A 786 20.57 7.76 -23.53
C ARG A 786 21.49 6.76 -24.21
N ASN A 787 22.32 6.05 -23.44
CA ASN A 787 23.27 5.09 -23.97
C ASN A 787 23.34 3.83 -23.11
N LEU A 788 22.28 3.03 -23.13
CA LEU A 788 22.22 1.76 -22.39
C LEU A 788 23.31 0.75 -22.83
N SER A 789 23.96 0.96 -23.98
CA SER A 789 25.07 0.12 -24.44
C SER A 789 26.37 0.29 -23.63
N GLU A 790 26.43 1.31 -22.75
CA GLU A 790 27.52 1.46 -21.78
C GLU A 790 27.44 0.43 -20.65
N TYR A 791 26.24 -0.10 -20.38
CA TYR A 791 26.04 -1.17 -19.42
C TYR A 791 26.23 -2.54 -20.09
N SER A 792 26.58 -3.56 -19.30
CA SER A 792 26.62 -4.93 -19.83
C SER A 792 25.24 -5.30 -20.41
N PRO A 793 25.16 -6.09 -21.49
CA PRO A 793 23.88 -6.44 -22.12
C PRO A 793 22.87 -7.07 -21.15
N LEU A 794 23.33 -7.79 -20.11
CA LEU A 794 22.54 -8.23 -18.97
C LEU A 794 21.87 -7.05 -18.25
N VAL A 795 22.67 -6.12 -17.74
CA VAL A 795 22.20 -4.97 -16.94
C VAL A 795 21.36 -4.01 -17.81
N ALA A 796 21.73 -3.84 -19.07
CA ALA A 796 20.95 -3.05 -20.03
C ALA A 796 19.57 -3.67 -20.27
N THR A 797 19.48 -5.00 -20.38
CA THR A 797 18.20 -5.71 -20.55
C THR A 797 17.34 -5.63 -19.29
N GLU A 798 17.97 -5.72 -18.12
CA GLU A 798 17.31 -5.56 -16.82
C GLU A 798 16.75 -4.14 -16.65
N TYR A 799 17.57 -3.10 -16.85
CA TYR A 799 17.09 -1.72 -16.82
C TYR A 799 15.98 -1.49 -17.83
N LEU A 800 16.13 -1.96 -19.07
CA LEU A 800 15.09 -1.82 -20.09
C LEU A 800 13.79 -2.54 -19.71
N SER A 801 13.86 -3.67 -19.00
CA SER A 801 12.69 -4.34 -18.43
C SER A 801 12.04 -3.49 -17.33
N LEU A 802 12.79 -3.01 -16.35
CA LEU A 802 12.29 -2.17 -15.26
C LEU A 802 11.66 -0.87 -15.79
N MET A 803 12.35 -0.20 -16.72
CA MET A 803 11.85 0.99 -17.41
C MET A 803 10.51 0.74 -18.09
N LYS A 804 10.35 -0.40 -18.77
CA LYS A 804 9.09 -0.76 -19.45
C LYS A 804 7.95 -1.02 -18.47
N HIS A 805 8.21 -1.60 -17.30
CA HIS A 805 7.19 -1.83 -16.28
C HIS A 805 6.66 -0.52 -15.67
N MET A 806 7.45 0.56 -15.76
CA MET A 806 7.09 1.89 -15.31
C MET A 806 6.39 2.73 -16.39
N VAL A 807 6.07 2.14 -17.56
CA VAL A 807 5.28 2.77 -18.63
C VAL A 807 3.93 2.08 -18.75
N GLY A 808 2.85 2.86 -18.80
CA GLY A 808 1.48 2.36 -18.85
C GLY A 808 1.16 1.62 -20.14
N LYS A 809 0.09 0.82 -20.14
CA LYS A 809 -0.40 0.04 -21.30
C LYS A 809 -0.61 0.90 -22.54
N ASN A 810 -1.09 2.14 -22.37
CA ASN A 810 -1.29 3.07 -23.49
C ASN A 810 0.00 3.72 -23.99
N ARG A 811 1.13 3.44 -23.33
CA ARG A 811 2.49 3.91 -23.68
C ARG A 811 2.66 5.44 -23.68
N THR A 812 1.70 6.17 -23.15
CA THR A 812 1.72 7.63 -22.98
C THR A 812 1.88 8.05 -21.51
N ALA A 813 1.73 7.10 -20.57
CA ALA A 813 1.82 7.35 -19.15
C ALA A 813 3.09 6.76 -18.54
N VAL A 814 3.71 7.49 -17.61
CA VAL A 814 4.86 7.05 -16.83
C VAL A 814 4.49 7.04 -15.35
N LEU A 815 4.93 6.00 -14.64
CA LEU A 815 4.82 5.88 -13.19
C LEU A 815 6.15 6.26 -12.54
N ILE A 816 6.09 7.19 -11.59
CA ILE A 816 7.19 7.60 -10.72
C ILE A 816 6.78 7.21 -9.29
N GLN A 817 7.69 6.58 -8.57
CA GLN A 817 7.51 6.19 -7.17
C GLN A 817 8.43 7.04 -6.30
N VAL A 818 7.85 7.67 -5.28
CA VAL A 818 8.53 8.55 -4.33
C VAL A 818 8.53 7.87 -2.97
N ILE A 819 9.71 7.50 -2.49
CA ILE A 819 9.91 6.86 -1.20
C ILE A 819 10.30 7.94 -0.20
N LEU A 820 9.53 8.05 0.88
CA LEU A 820 9.75 9.05 1.93
C LEU A 820 10.72 8.53 3.02
N GLU A 821 11.42 9.45 3.69
CA GLU A 821 12.27 9.14 4.84
C GLU A 821 11.46 8.78 6.09
N THR A 822 10.30 9.42 6.25
CA THR A 822 9.39 9.32 7.39
C THR A 822 8.19 8.43 7.09
N GLU A 823 7.45 8.06 8.14
CA GLU A 823 6.22 7.27 8.02
C GLU A 823 5.20 7.93 7.07
N PRO A 824 4.54 7.18 6.17
CA PRO A 824 3.51 7.70 5.26
C PRO A 824 2.40 8.53 5.95
N PHE A 825 2.05 8.19 7.19
CA PHE A 825 0.98 8.86 7.94
C PHE A 825 1.49 9.97 8.89
N ALA A 826 2.81 10.17 8.95
CA ALA A 826 3.38 11.27 9.71
C ALA A 826 2.96 12.60 9.08
N LYS A 827 2.80 13.62 9.93
CA LYS A 827 2.39 14.96 9.47
C LYS A 827 3.39 15.53 8.45
N GLU A 828 4.68 15.31 8.67
CA GLU A 828 5.77 15.73 7.79
C GLU A 828 5.60 15.13 6.39
N SER A 829 5.25 13.85 6.29
CA SER A 829 4.99 13.16 5.03
C SER A 829 3.73 13.66 4.34
N ILE A 830 2.66 13.88 5.11
CA ILE A 830 1.39 14.40 4.61
C ILE A 830 1.57 15.82 4.05
N ASP A 831 2.23 16.71 4.79
CA ASP A 831 2.48 18.10 4.37
C ASP A 831 3.36 18.15 3.09
N LEU A 832 4.33 17.23 2.95
CA LEU A 832 5.21 17.10 1.79
C LEU A 832 4.47 16.80 0.48
N VAL A 833 3.27 16.19 0.53
CA VAL A 833 2.44 15.96 -0.67
C VAL A 833 2.12 17.27 -1.39
N THR A 834 1.99 18.38 -0.64
CA THR A 834 1.79 19.70 -1.24
C THR A 834 2.99 20.09 -2.13
N GLU A 835 4.20 19.81 -1.66
CA GLU A 835 5.43 20.09 -2.41
C GLU A 835 5.57 19.16 -3.61
N ILE A 836 5.30 17.86 -3.43
CA ILE A 836 5.28 16.86 -4.52
C ILE A 836 4.29 17.26 -5.63
N ARG A 837 3.06 17.63 -5.27
CA ARG A 837 2.07 18.11 -6.25
C ARG A 837 2.47 19.42 -6.89
N SER A 838 3.17 20.29 -6.17
CA SER A 838 3.69 21.55 -6.74
C SER A 838 4.69 21.28 -7.87
N VAL A 839 5.57 20.28 -7.72
CA VAL A 839 6.49 19.82 -8.79
C VAL A 839 5.70 19.36 -10.02
N GLY A 840 4.68 18.50 -9.83
CA GLY A 840 3.83 18.04 -10.93
C GLY A 840 3.07 19.17 -11.64
N SER A 841 2.55 20.14 -10.87
CA SER A 841 1.85 21.31 -11.42
C SER A 841 2.80 22.22 -12.24
N ASN A 842 4.03 22.42 -11.75
CA ASN A 842 5.07 23.18 -12.45
C ASN A 842 5.50 22.49 -13.74
N ALA A 843 5.61 21.15 -13.74
CA ALA A 843 5.92 20.38 -14.92
C ALA A 843 4.83 20.51 -16.00
N THR A 844 3.55 20.44 -15.61
CA THR A 844 2.41 20.63 -16.53
C THR A 844 2.41 22.03 -17.16
N ILE A 845 2.89 23.06 -16.45
CA ILE A 845 3.02 24.42 -16.96
C ILE A 845 4.25 24.58 -17.86
N SER A 846 5.37 23.93 -17.50
CA SER A 846 6.67 24.11 -18.15
C SER A 846 6.80 23.31 -19.44
N TYR A 847 6.16 22.15 -19.52
CA TYR A 847 6.26 21.22 -20.64
C TYR A 847 4.89 21.02 -21.33
N PRO A 848 4.68 21.58 -22.54
CA PRO A 848 3.41 21.43 -23.26
C PRO A 848 3.06 19.99 -23.65
N SER A 849 4.05 19.10 -23.67
CA SER A 849 3.87 17.66 -23.94
C SER A 849 3.24 16.91 -22.76
N VAL A 850 3.33 17.44 -21.54
CA VAL A 850 2.72 16.88 -20.33
C VAL A 850 1.27 17.35 -20.24
N GLN A 851 0.33 16.41 -20.33
CA GLN A 851 -1.10 16.70 -20.27
C GLN A 851 -1.59 16.84 -18.83
N GLN A 852 -1.15 15.93 -17.97
CA GLN A 852 -1.61 15.83 -16.59
C GLN A 852 -0.58 15.10 -15.73
N VAL A 853 -0.39 15.60 -14.52
CA VAL A 853 0.35 14.91 -13.45
C VAL A 853 -0.61 14.67 -12.30
N LEU A 854 -0.62 13.45 -11.77
CA LEU A 854 -1.50 13.02 -10.69
C LEU A 854 -0.70 12.32 -9.60
N THR A 855 -1.03 12.58 -8.33
CA THR A 855 -0.32 11.97 -7.18
C THR A 855 -1.27 11.13 -6.33
N THR A 856 -0.86 9.92 -5.95
CA THR A 856 -1.59 8.97 -5.11
C THR A 856 -0.66 8.19 -4.17
N GLY A 857 -1.17 7.15 -3.52
CA GLY A 857 -0.56 6.47 -2.38
C GLY A 857 -1.21 6.95 -1.08
N SER A 858 -1.09 6.16 0.00
CA SER A 858 -1.85 6.43 1.22
C SER A 858 -1.53 7.80 1.84
N THR A 859 -0.28 8.27 1.74
CA THR A 859 0.10 9.63 2.15
C THR A 859 -0.72 10.71 1.42
N ALA A 860 -0.86 10.58 0.10
CA ALA A 860 -1.59 11.55 -0.73
C ALA A 860 -3.10 11.48 -0.51
N VAL A 861 -3.64 10.27 -0.29
CA VAL A 861 -5.03 10.09 0.12
C VAL A 861 -5.29 10.75 1.47
N MET A 862 -4.40 10.55 2.44
CA MET A 862 -4.54 11.15 3.76
C MET A 862 -4.37 12.67 3.75
N PHE A 863 -3.51 13.20 2.87
CA PHE A 863 -3.44 14.63 2.60
C PHE A 863 -4.79 15.17 2.10
N ASP A 864 -5.37 14.54 1.07
CA ASP A 864 -6.66 14.93 0.51
C ASP A 864 -7.81 14.88 1.54
N ILE A 865 -7.83 13.83 2.36
CA ILE A 865 -8.77 13.68 3.47
C ILE A 865 -8.54 14.80 4.50
N SER A 866 -7.29 15.10 4.86
CA SER A 866 -6.95 16.12 5.86
C SER A 866 -7.43 17.51 5.44
N GLU A 867 -7.20 17.90 4.18
CA GLU A 867 -7.63 19.19 3.63
C GLU A 867 -9.16 19.26 3.57
N MET A 868 -9.80 18.22 3.05
CA MET A 868 -11.26 18.11 2.98
C MET A 868 -11.91 18.23 4.36
N VAL A 869 -11.41 17.46 5.33
CA VAL A 869 -11.91 17.44 6.71
C VAL A 869 -11.73 18.81 7.36
N GLN A 870 -10.60 19.49 7.14
CA GLN A 870 -10.35 20.79 7.74
C GLN A 870 -11.32 21.85 7.20
N GLU A 871 -11.54 21.87 5.88
CA GLU A 871 -12.53 22.74 5.24
C GLU A 871 -13.94 22.45 5.74
N ASP A 872 -14.34 21.19 5.76
CA ASP A 872 -15.66 20.75 6.21
C ASP A 872 -15.88 21.08 7.68
N PHE A 873 -14.88 20.84 8.53
CA PHE A 873 -14.97 21.11 9.96
C PHE A 873 -15.24 22.59 10.23
N SER A 874 -14.55 23.50 9.52
CA SER A 874 -14.79 24.94 9.62
C SER A 874 -16.23 25.32 9.25
N GLN A 875 -16.77 24.75 8.18
CA GLN A 875 -18.15 25.00 7.75
C GLN A 875 -19.18 24.40 8.73
N MET A 876 -18.93 23.19 9.23
CA MET A 876 -19.78 22.51 10.21
C MET A 876 -19.86 23.28 11.53
N GLN A 877 -18.75 23.82 12.03
CA GLN A 877 -18.76 24.63 13.25
C GLN A 877 -19.74 25.80 13.16
N ILE A 878 -19.70 26.52 12.03
CA ILE A 878 -20.59 27.64 11.76
C ILE A 878 -22.04 27.15 11.66
N ALA A 879 -22.29 26.07 10.90
CA ALA A 879 -23.62 25.52 10.71
C ALA A 879 -24.26 25.02 12.02
N VAL A 880 -23.50 24.31 12.87
CA VAL A 880 -23.94 23.84 14.20
C VAL A 880 -24.30 25.04 15.08
N ILE A 881 -23.40 26.02 15.21
CA ILE A 881 -23.60 27.22 16.04
C ILE A 881 -24.86 27.96 15.60
N VAL A 882 -25.02 28.21 14.30
CA VAL A 882 -26.17 28.93 13.75
C VAL A 882 -27.46 28.12 13.92
N GLY A 883 -27.46 26.83 13.59
CA GLY A 883 -28.64 25.97 13.69
C GLY A 883 -29.17 25.88 15.12
N ILE A 884 -28.27 25.62 16.07
CA ILE A 884 -28.56 25.63 17.51
C ILE A 884 -29.07 26.99 17.96
N TYR A 885 -28.38 28.07 17.59
CA TYR A 885 -28.75 29.42 18.00
C TYR A 885 -30.17 29.76 17.55
N LEU A 886 -30.54 29.40 16.32
CA LEU A 886 -31.88 29.63 15.78
C LEU A 886 -32.96 28.84 16.54
N VAL A 887 -32.73 27.56 16.81
CA VAL A 887 -33.68 26.75 17.60
C VAL A 887 -33.86 27.32 18.99
N LEU A 888 -32.76 27.64 19.67
CA LEU A 888 -32.80 28.20 21.01
C LEU A 888 -33.42 29.60 21.04
N LEU A 889 -33.19 30.43 20.03
CA LEU A 889 -33.82 31.74 19.88
C LEU A 889 -35.34 31.59 19.82
N VAL A 890 -35.84 30.64 19.03
CA VAL A 890 -37.29 30.39 18.87
C VAL A 890 -37.89 29.83 20.16
N VAL A 891 -37.23 28.87 20.80
CA VAL A 891 -37.76 28.20 22.00
C VAL A 891 -37.68 29.08 23.24
N LEU A 892 -36.54 29.71 23.48
CA LEU A 892 -36.31 30.50 24.69
C LEU A 892 -36.90 31.91 24.55
N GLY A 893 -37.03 32.42 23.33
CA GLY A 893 -37.57 33.76 23.07
C GLY A 893 -36.66 34.87 23.60
N SER A 894 -35.34 34.63 23.57
CA SER A 894 -34.28 35.53 23.99
C SER A 894 -33.12 35.46 22.99
N VAL A 895 -32.47 36.59 22.75
CA VAL A 895 -31.30 36.70 21.86
C VAL A 895 -30.01 36.39 22.63
N LEU A 896 -29.89 36.88 23.86
CA LEU A 896 -28.66 36.80 24.64
C LEU A 896 -28.48 35.46 25.36
N ILE A 897 -29.57 34.79 25.71
CA ILE A 897 -29.50 33.47 26.35
C ILE A 897 -28.83 32.45 25.41
N PRO A 898 -29.32 32.21 24.18
CA PRO A 898 -28.68 31.26 23.26
C PRO A 898 -27.20 31.55 23.02
N PHE A 899 -26.85 32.82 22.82
CA PHE A 899 -25.46 33.24 22.62
C PHE A 899 -24.57 32.89 23.82
N ARG A 900 -25.06 33.17 25.03
CA ARG A 900 -24.38 32.79 26.27
C ARG A 900 -24.20 31.28 26.39
N LEU A 901 -25.24 30.49 26.09
CA LEU A 901 -25.18 29.02 26.17
C LEU A 901 -24.04 28.48 25.30
N ILE A 902 -23.95 28.97 24.06
CA ILE A 902 -22.92 28.57 23.11
C ILE A 902 -21.52 28.93 23.67
N ILE A 903 -21.33 30.15 24.17
CA ILE A 903 -20.04 30.56 24.75
C ILE A 903 -19.64 29.65 25.91
N THR A 904 -20.54 29.38 26.86
CA THR A 904 -20.20 28.56 28.03
C THR A 904 -19.78 27.14 27.64
N ILE A 905 -20.35 26.60 26.56
CA ILE A 905 -19.99 25.27 26.05
C ILE A 905 -18.65 25.31 25.32
N LEU A 906 -18.40 26.32 24.49
CA LEU A 906 -17.11 26.52 23.85
C LEU A 906 -15.96 26.63 24.88
N LEU A 907 -16.21 27.30 26.02
CA LEU A 907 -15.24 27.32 27.12
C LEU A 907 -15.01 25.91 27.69
N SER A 908 -16.08 25.13 27.95
CA SER A 908 -15.96 23.74 28.40
C SER A 908 -15.18 22.86 27.43
N ILE A 909 -15.44 23.00 26.12
CA ILE A 909 -14.72 22.28 25.06
C ILE A 909 -13.24 22.65 25.11
N SER A 910 -12.91 23.94 25.21
CA SER A 910 -11.51 24.38 25.27
C SER A 910 -10.77 23.82 26.48
N TRP A 911 -11.41 23.77 27.65
CA TRP A 911 -10.81 23.21 28.86
C TRP A 911 -10.65 21.69 28.75
N THR A 912 -11.61 21.04 28.09
CA THR A 912 -11.57 19.60 27.86
C THR A 912 -10.43 19.23 26.93
N ILE A 913 -10.30 19.89 25.78
CA ILE A 913 -9.21 19.63 24.82
C ILE A 913 -7.85 19.78 25.52
N ALA A 914 -7.64 20.85 26.29
CA ALA A 914 -6.39 21.06 27.02
C ALA A 914 -6.08 19.93 28.01
N ILE A 915 -7.09 19.39 28.70
CA ILE A 915 -6.92 18.27 29.61
C ILE A 915 -6.71 16.94 28.87
N THR A 916 -7.40 16.73 27.75
CA THR A 916 -7.19 15.56 26.89
C THR A 916 -5.77 15.54 26.34
N MET A 917 -5.24 16.68 25.87
CA MET A 917 -3.83 16.80 25.46
C MET A 917 -2.87 16.43 26.59
N LEU A 918 -3.11 16.95 27.81
CA LEU A 918 -2.26 16.64 28.95
C LEU A 918 -2.26 15.13 29.22
N VAL A 919 -3.42 14.49 29.22
CA VAL A 919 -3.53 13.06 29.49
C VAL A 919 -2.92 12.22 28.37
N PHE A 920 -3.35 12.39 27.12
CA PHE A 920 -2.95 11.47 26.05
C PHE A 920 -1.52 11.73 25.58
N ILE A 921 -1.10 12.98 25.41
CA ILE A 921 0.27 13.28 24.94
C ILE A 921 1.30 13.02 26.06
N HIS A 922 1.05 13.50 27.29
CA HIS A 922 2.09 13.46 28.34
C HIS A 922 2.01 12.24 29.28
N ILE A 923 0.83 11.63 29.46
CA ILE A 923 0.66 10.50 30.37
C ILE A 923 0.60 9.18 29.59
N VAL A 924 -0.20 9.12 28.54
CA VAL A 924 -0.39 7.89 27.74
C VAL A 924 0.69 7.74 26.67
N GLY A 925 1.19 8.85 26.10
CA GLY A 925 2.18 8.85 25.03
C GLY A 925 1.58 8.63 23.64
N THR A 926 0.28 8.89 23.45
CA THR A 926 -0.40 8.74 22.16
C THR A 926 -0.78 10.10 21.57
N PRO A 927 -0.68 10.26 20.24
CA PRO A 927 -1.06 11.50 19.59
C PRO A 927 -2.57 11.72 19.65
N ILE A 928 -3.00 12.98 19.57
CA ILE A 928 -4.42 13.34 19.50
C ILE A 928 -4.91 13.13 18.07
N LEU A 929 -5.90 12.25 17.89
CA LEU A 929 -6.48 12.00 16.57
C LEU A 929 -7.32 13.21 16.11
N TRP A 930 -7.26 13.54 14.81
CA TRP A 930 -7.98 14.68 14.21
C TRP A 930 -9.48 14.68 14.46
N MET A 931 -10.08 13.49 14.58
CA MET A 931 -11.52 13.36 14.79
C MET A 931 -11.94 13.69 16.23
N MET A 932 -11.04 13.62 17.22
CA MET A 932 -11.33 13.91 18.63
C MET A 932 -11.89 15.33 18.86
N PRO A 933 -11.18 16.41 18.48
CA PRO A 933 -11.70 17.76 18.69
C PRO A 933 -13.01 18.01 17.92
N MET A 934 -13.14 17.41 16.74
CA MET A 934 -14.35 17.51 15.92
C MET A 934 -15.56 16.87 16.60
N MET A 935 -15.43 15.61 17.02
CA MET A 935 -16.51 14.88 17.68
C MET A 935 -16.83 15.47 19.04
N LEU A 936 -15.83 15.91 19.80
CA LEU A 936 -16.04 16.63 21.04
C LEU A 936 -16.85 17.91 20.81
N PHE A 937 -16.51 18.70 19.80
CA PHE A 937 -17.25 19.90 19.45
C PHE A 937 -18.71 19.59 19.11
N VAL A 938 -18.95 18.67 18.19
CA VAL A 938 -20.30 18.35 17.72
C VAL A 938 -21.14 17.72 18.81
N ILE A 939 -20.61 16.75 19.54
CA ILE A 939 -21.33 16.06 20.62
C ILE A 939 -21.62 17.03 21.77
N CYS A 940 -20.65 17.85 22.21
CA CYS A 940 -20.91 18.80 23.29
C CYS A 940 -21.84 19.94 22.87
N MET A 941 -21.79 20.40 21.62
CA MET A 941 -22.76 21.36 21.11
C MET A 941 -24.15 20.74 20.93
N GLY A 942 -24.25 19.44 20.63
CA GLY A 942 -25.52 18.72 20.63
C GLY A 942 -26.02 18.46 22.06
N LEU A 943 -25.38 17.52 22.75
CA LEU A 943 -25.75 16.98 24.08
C LEU A 943 -25.48 17.95 25.24
N GLY A 944 -24.40 18.73 25.18
CA GLY A 944 -23.96 19.56 26.31
C GLY A 944 -24.91 20.71 26.65
N MET A 945 -25.72 21.16 25.68
CA MET A 945 -26.67 22.24 25.92
C MET A 945 -27.87 21.81 26.74
N ASP A 946 -28.17 20.52 26.74
CA ASP A 946 -29.45 19.98 27.19
C ASP A 946 -29.78 20.44 28.60
N TYR A 947 -28.81 20.35 29.50
CA TYR A 947 -29.10 20.72 30.87
C TYR A 947 -29.01 22.20 31.20
N ASP A 948 -28.38 23.05 30.38
CA ASP A 948 -28.52 24.50 30.54
C ASP A 948 -29.91 24.92 30.04
N ILE A 949 -30.41 24.32 28.96
CA ILE A 949 -31.80 24.50 28.53
C ILE A 949 -32.76 24.10 29.67
N LEU A 950 -32.53 22.97 30.33
CA LEU A 950 -33.36 22.51 31.47
C LEU A 950 -33.29 23.46 32.67
N LEU A 951 -32.09 23.97 33.00
CA LEU A 951 -31.95 24.95 34.07
C LEU A 951 -32.60 26.29 33.69
N THR A 952 -32.32 26.81 32.51
CA THR A 952 -32.82 28.10 32.02
C THR A 952 -34.33 28.10 31.81
N THR A 953 -34.91 27.02 31.30
CA THR A 953 -36.38 26.86 31.22
C THR A 953 -37.01 26.83 32.61
N ARG A 954 -36.35 26.22 33.60
CA ARG A 954 -36.81 26.27 34.99
C ARG A 954 -36.70 27.67 35.60
N ILE A 955 -35.61 28.39 35.34
CA ILE A 955 -35.47 29.79 35.77
C ILE A 955 -36.59 30.63 35.15
N ARG A 956 -36.86 30.45 33.85
CA ARG A 956 -37.96 31.10 33.13
C ARG A 956 -39.32 30.82 33.76
N GLU A 957 -39.56 29.57 34.16
CA GLU A 957 -40.79 29.15 34.85
C GLU A 957 -40.95 29.84 36.22
N GLU A 958 -39.86 30.00 36.97
CA GLU A 958 -39.90 30.66 38.29
C GLU A 958 -40.03 32.19 38.17
N VAL A 959 -39.41 32.81 37.16
CA VAL A 959 -39.59 34.23 36.83
C VAL A 959 -41.03 34.50 36.37
N SER A 960 -41.62 33.62 35.55
CA SER A 960 -43.01 33.80 35.10
C SER A 960 -44.04 33.68 36.23
N LYS A 961 -43.69 33.01 37.34
CA LYS A 961 -44.46 32.99 38.60
C LYS A 961 -44.32 34.27 39.45
N GLY A 962 -43.54 35.25 38.99
CA GLY A 962 -43.38 36.56 39.64
C GLY A 962 -42.21 36.67 40.62
N LYS A 963 -41.24 35.74 40.59
CA LYS A 963 -40.02 35.84 41.41
C LYS A 963 -38.99 36.78 40.76
N ASN A 964 -38.16 37.41 41.59
CA ASN A 964 -37.00 38.16 41.12
C ASN A 964 -35.96 37.23 40.47
N ASP A 965 -35.22 37.70 39.45
CA ASP A 965 -34.24 36.93 38.68
C ASP A 965 -33.25 36.19 39.59
N LYS A 966 -32.67 36.86 40.59
CA LYS A 966 -31.71 36.24 41.53
C LYS A 966 -32.33 35.11 42.36
N GLU A 967 -33.56 35.29 42.83
CA GLU A 967 -34.28 34.28 43.62
C GLU A 967 -34.73 33.12 42.74
N ALA A 968 -35.16 33.40 41.50
CA ALA A 968 -35.52 32.39 40.52
C ALA A 968 -34.33 31.51 40.14
N ILE A 969 -33.14 32.09 39.95
CA ILE A 969 -31.89 31.36 39.69
C ILE A 969 -31.57 30.41 40.85
N VAL A 970 -31.60 30.90 42.10
CA VAL A 970 -31.28 30.06 43.28
C VAL A 970 -32.29 28.92 43.45
N GLU A 971 -33.59 29.19 43.33
CA GLU A 971 -34.61 28.14 43.44
C GLU A 971 -34.51 27.12 42.31
N ALA A 972 -34.25 27.57 41.07
CA ALA A 972 -34.10 26.67 39.94
C ALA A 972 -32.94 25.71 40.15
N VAL A 973 -31.75 26.21 40.50
CA VAL A 973 -30.57 25.38 40.81
C VAL A 973 -30.85 24.44 42.00
N GLU A 974 -31.55 24.90 43.03
CA GLU A 974 -31.89 24.05 44.19
C GLU A 974 -32.81 22.88 43.81
N ARG A 975 -33.74 23.09 42.86
CA ARG A 975 -34.69 22.04 42.43
C ARG A 975 -34.13 21.11 41.37
N THR A 976 -33.47 21.65 40.36
CA THR A 976 -33.02 20.87 39.19
C THR A 976 -31.58 20.42 39.32
N GLY A 977 -30.75 21.08 40.14
CA GLY A 977 -29.32 20.77 40.28
C GLY A 977 -29.04 19.31 40.61
N LYS A 978 -29.81 18.71 41.53
CA LYS A 978 -29.65 17.28 41.85
C LYS A 978 -29.94 16.37 40.67
N VAL A 979 -31.02 16.64 39.93
CA VAL A 979 -31.43 15.83 38.78
C VAL A 979 -30.38 15.96 37.67
N ILE A 980 -30.01 17.20 37.36
CA ILE A 980 -29.06 17.54 36.31
C ILE A 980 -27.67 16.93 36.58
N THR A 981 -27.13 17.06 37.79
CA THR A 981 -25.82 16.46 38.11
C THR A 981 -25.84 14.94 38.00
N ILE A 982 -26.95 14.29 38.35
CA ILE A 982 -27.06 12.83 38.25
C ILE A 982 -27.17 12.39 36.80
N CYS A 983 -27.99 13.05 35.99
CA CYS A 983 -28.02 12.84 34.55
C CYS A 983 -26.62 13.05 33.92
N GLY A 984 -25.93 14.13 34.29
CA GLY A 984 -24.55 14.38 33.87
C GLY A 984 -23.58 13.27 34.28
N ILE A 985 -23.66 12.73 35.50
CA ILE A 985 -22.81 11.61 35.94
C ILE A 985 -23.16 10.32 35.18
N ILE A 986 -24.44 10.08 34.89
CA ILE A 986 -24.88 8.91 34.12
C ILE A 986 -24.34 9.00 32.69
N MET A 987 -24.52 10.14 32.03
CA MET A 987 -24.06 10.36 30.66
C MET A 987 -22.52 10.36 30.58
N ALA A 988 -21.83 11.04 31.50
CA ALA A 988 -20.37 10.99 31.59
C ALA A 988 -19.87 9.57 31.87
N GLY A 989 -20.57 8.81 32.73
CA GLY A 989 -20.27 7.41 33.00
C GLY A 989 -20.42 6.52 31.77
N ALA A 990 -21.47 6.73 30.97
CA ALA A 990 -21.69 5.99 29.73
C ALA A 990 -20.61 6.29 28.67
N PHE A 991 -20.14 7.53 28.54
CA PHE A 991 -18.99 7.80 27.66
C PHE A 991 -17.68 7.27 28.25
N ALA A 992 -17.50 7.34 29.58
CA ALA A 992 -16.27 6.87 30.23
C ALA A 992 -16.04 5.36 30.07
N THR A 993 -17.08 4.54 29.85
CA THR A 993 -16.88 3.11 29.56
C THR A 993 -16.21 2.88 28.21
N MET A 994 -16.28 3.80 27.25
CA MET A 994 -15.54 3.70 25.99
C MET A 994 -14.02 3.73 26.21
N MET A 995 -13.56 4.23 27.37
CA MET A 995 -12.15 4.12 27.77
C MET A 995 -11.70 2.67 28.06
N LEU A 996 -12.63 1.72 28.13
CA LEU A 996 -12.33 0.29 28.21
C LEU A 996 -12.04 -0.33 26.83
N SER A 997 -12.27 0.43 25.74
CA SER A 997 -11.95 -0.02 24.38
C SER A 997 -10.46 -0.24 24.22
N SER A 998 -10.13 -1.16 23.33
CA SER A 998 -8.77 -1.44 22.86
C SER A 998 -8.23 -0.37 21.89
N THR A 999 -9.08 0.44 21.27
CA THR A 999 -8.70 1.46 20.28
C THR A 999 -8.47 2.84 20.93
N ALA A 1000 -7.43 3.55 20.51
CA ALA A 1000 -7.14 4.89 21.03
C ALA A 1000 -8.26 5.89 20.71
N LEU A 1001 -8.91 5.72 19.56
CA LEU A 1001 -10.02 6.56 19.11
C LEU A 1001 -11.20 6.57 20.10
N LEU A 1002 -11.70 5.39 20.48
CA LEU A 1002 -12.81 5.29 21.43
C LEU A 1002 -12.39 5.69 22.84
N GLN A 1003 -11.13 5.44 23.24
CA GLN A 1003 -10.60 5.90 24.51
C GLN A 1003 -10.54 7.43 24.61
N GLN A 1004 -10.03 8.11 23.58
CA GLN A 1004 -9.97 9.57 23.51
C GLN A 1004 -11.36 10.19 23.53
N PHE A 1005 -12.31 9.64 22.76
CA PHE A 1005 -13.70 10.11 22.78
C PHE A 1005 -14.34 9.90 24.15
N GLY A 1006 -14.19 8.70 24.72
CA GLY A 1006 -14.75 8.36 26.02
C GLY A 1006 -14.27 9.29 27.11
N PHE A 1007 -12.95 9.52 27.19
CA PHE A 1007 -12.35 10.45 28.15
C PHE A 1007 -12.81 11.89 27.93
N ALA A 1008 -12.65 12.42 26.71
CA ALA A 1008 -12.93 13.81 26.41
C ALA A 1008 -14.42 14.14 26.65
N LEU A 1009 -15.34 13.30 26.17
CA LEU A 1009 -16.78 13.50 26.35
C LEU A 1009 -17.19 13.35 27.81
N ALA A 1010 -16.71 12.32 28.50
CA ALA A 1010 -17.00 12.13 29.92
C ALA A 1010 -16.54 13.34 30.75
N PHE A 1011 -15.33 13.83 30.50
CA PHE A 1011 -14.79 14.99 31.19
C PHE A 1011 -15.58 16.26 30.87
N ALA A 1012 -15.87 16.54 29.61
CA ALA A 1012 -16.65 17.71 29.19
C ALA A 1012 -18.03 17.74 29.84
N ILE A 1013 -18.73 16.60 29.83
CA ILE A 1013 -20.07 16.46 30.40
C ILE A 1013 -20.03 16.62 31.92
N LEU A 1014 -19.05 16.00 32.60
CA LEU A 1014 -18.90 16.10 34.04
C LEU A 1014 -18.57 17.54 34.46
N LEU A 1015 -17.64 18.18 33.75
CA LEU A 1015 -17.27 19.58 33.93
C LEU A 1015 -18.49 20.50 33.79
N ASP A 1016 -19.27 20.27 32.74
CA ASP A 1016 -20.46 21.06 32.45
C ASP A 1016 -21.55 20.88 33.53
N ALA A 1017 -21.88 19.63 33.87
CA ALA A 1017 -22.92 19.28 34.83
C ALA A 1017 -22.60 19.67 36.29
N THR A 1018 -21.32 19.85 36.64
CA THR A 1018 -20.88 20.12 38.01
C THR A 1018 -20.34 21.53 38.23
N ILE A 1019 -19.43 22.01 37.38
CA ILE A 1019 -18.76 23.30 37.56
C ILE A 1019 -19.52 24.39 36.82
N VAL A 1020 -19.71 24.20 35.51
CA VAL A 1020 -20.28 25.25 34.65
C VAL A 1020 -21.72 25.54 35.05
N ARG A 1021 -22.54 24.51 35.18
CA ARG A 1021 -23.97 24.72 35.43
C ARG A 1021 -24.33 25.15 36.85
N ILE A 1022 -23.56 24.72 37.85
CA ILE A 1022 -23.84 25.08 39.25
C ILE A 1022 -23.26 26.45 39.59
N TYR A 1023 -22.12 26.83 38.99
CA TYR A 1023 -21.40 28.04 39.35
C TYR A 1023 -21.34 29.09 38.24
N LEU A 1024 -20.84 28.73 37.05
CA LEU A 1024 -20.58 29.70 35.97
C LEU A 1024 -21.88 30.24 35.36
N VAL A 1025 -22.85 29.36 35.07
CA VAL A 1025 -24.14 29.70 34.46
C VAL A 1025 -24.93 30.67 35.34
N PRO A 1026 -25.17 30.40 36.65
CA PRO A 1026 -25.78 31.37 37.56
C PRO A 1026 -25.00 32.68 37.68
N ALA A 1027 -23.66 32.63 37.73
CA ALA A 1027 -22.83 33.83 37.80
C ALA A 1027 -23.04 34.74 36.59
N ILE A 1028 -23.01 34.19 35.37
CA ILE A 1028 -23.21 34.97 34.15
C ILE A 1028 -24.64 35.53 34.09
N MET A 1029 -25.66 34.74 34.45
CA MET A 1029 -27.06 35.24 34.43
C MET A 1029 -27.28 36.40 35.39
N VAL A 1030 -26.62 36.40 36.54
CA VAL A 1030 -26.70 37.52 37.49
C VAL A 1030 -26.00 38.77 36.94
N LEU A 1031 -24.92 38.63 36.18
CA LEU A 1031 -24.24 39.77 35.56
C LEU A 1031 -25.04 40.37 34.38
N LEU A 1032 -25.81 39.53 33.69
CA LEU A 1032 -26.68 39.92 32.57
C LEU A 1032 -28.11 40.32 33.03
N GLU A 1033 -28.28 40.67 34.31
CA GLU A 1033 -29.58 41.03 34.92
C GLU A 1033 -30.41 41.97 34.03
N GLY A 1034 -31.67 41.63 33.79
CA GLY A 1034 -32.58 42.38 32.91
C GLY A 1034 -32.39 42.14 31.40
N TYR A 1035 -31.18 41.83 30.94
CA TYR A 1035 -30.88 41.53 29.54
C TYR A 1035 -31.12 40.06 29.17
N ASN A 1036 -31.07 39.15 30.15
CA ASN A 1036 -31.34 37.71 29.95
C ASN A 1036 -32.61 37.45 29.12
N TRP A 1037 -33.67 38.21 29.36
CA TRP A 1037 -34.98 37.97 28.75
C TRP A 1037 -35.29 38.87 27.55
N TRP A 1038 -34.28 39.55 27.00
CA TRP A 1038 -34.47 40.51 25.92
C TRP A 1038 -34.59 39.82 24.54
N ALA A 1039 -35.62 40.18 23.78
CA ALA A 1039 -35.76 39.89 22.36
C ALA A 1039 -36.61 40.96 21.65
N PRO A 1040 -36.37 41.22 20.35
CA PRO A 1040 -37.15 42.18 19.59
C PRO A 1040 -38.59 41.68 19.30
N GLY A 1041 -39.56 42.58 19.41
CA GLY A 1041 -40.93 42.36 18.91
C GLY A 1041 -41.71 41.23 19.61
N ARG A 1042 -42.30 40.34 18.80
CA ARG A 1042 -43.16 39.22 19.25
C ARG A 1042 -42.38 38.00 19.77
N LEU A 1043 -41.06 37.98 19.59
CA LEU A 1043 -40.19 36.87 20.01
C LEU A 1043 -40.03 36.81 21.54
N GLN A 1044 -40.22 37.94 22.24
CA GLN A 1044 -40.04 38.02 23.68
C GLN A 1044 -41.16 37.27 24.44
N ARG A 1045 -40.83 36.10 25.00
CA ARG A 1045 -41.78 35.27 25.77
C ARG A 1045 -41.98 35.74 27.22
N VAL A 1046 -40.95 36.31 27.86
CA VAL A 1046 -41.01 36.84 29.24
C VAL A 1046 -41.12 38.36 29.19
N ARG A 1047 -42.18 38.95 29.76
CA ARG A 1047 -42.38 40.41 29.79
C ARG A 1047 -41.68 41.02 31.00
N THR A 1048 -40.67 41.85 30.76
CA THR A 1048 -39.96 42.63 31.80
C THR A 1048 -40.91 43.63 32.48
N GLU A 1049 -40.70 43.90 33.78
CA GLU A 1049 -41.53 44.79 34.62
C GLU A 1049 -41.74 46.19 34.01
N GLU A 1050 -40.77 46.75 33.27
CA GLU A 1050 -40.91 48.05 32.61
C GLU A 1050 -42.05 48.09 31.59
N LYS A 1051 -42.27 47.01 30.82
CA LYS A 1051 -43.40 46.93 29.88
C LYS A 1051 -44.72 46.76 30.61
N ILE A 1052 -44.75 46.09 31.77
CA ILE A 1052 -45.95 45.98 32.61
C ILE A 1052 -46.31 47.36 33.16
N LYS A 1053 -45.36 48.08 33.77
CA LYS A 1053 -45.53 49.47 34.22
C LYS A 1053 -45.94 50.41 33.10
N HIS A 1054 -45.36 50.29 31.91
CA HIS A 1054 -45.71 51.15 30.77
C HIS A 1054 -47.10 50.84 30.19
N LYS A 1055 -47.54 49.58 30.25
CA LYS A 1055 -48.88 49.16 29.79
C LYS A 1055 -49.95 49.49 30.84
N GLU A 1056 -49.65 49.32 32.12
CA GLU A 1056 -50.48 49.78 33.24
C GLU A 1056 -50.59 51.31 33.25
N TRP A 1057 -49.50 52.04 32.99
CA TRP A 1057 -49.53 53.50 32.80
C TRP A 1057 -50.40 53.90 31.59
N LYS A 1058 -50.27 53.21 30.44
CA LYS A 1058 -51.14 53.46 29.27
C LYS A 1058 -52.60 53.10 29.54
N LYS A 1059 -52.85 52.07 30.33
CA LYS A 1059 -54.20 51.63 30.72
C LYS A 1059 -54.83 52.63 31.71
N ALA A 1060 -54.10 53.02 32.75
CA ALA A 1060 -54.49 54.07 33.69
C ALA A 1060 -54.72 55.43 33.01
N ARG A 1061 -53.93 55.76 31.98
CA ARG A 1061 -54.12 56.97 31.16
C ARG A 1061 -55.33 56.88 30.21
N LYS A 1062 -55.75 55.68 29.84
CA LYS A 1062 -56.98 55.44 29.06
C LYS A 1062 -58.23 55.37 29.93
N GLU A 1063 -58.11 54.97 31.19
CA GLU A 1063 -59.21 54.95 32.17
C GLU A 1063 -59.44 56.34 32.81
N ASN A 1064 -58.42 57.21 32.83
CA ASN A 1064 -58.52 58.62 33.23
C ASN A 1064 -58.88 59.59 32.08
N LYS A 1065 -59.19 59.09 30.89
CA LYS A 1065 -59.74 59.85 29.75
C LYS A 1065 -61.14 59.35 29.47
#